data_AF-A0A5J4T0E5-F1
#
_entry.id   AF-A0A5J4T0E5-F1
#
_cell.length_a   1.000
_cell.length_b   1.000
_cell.length_c   1.000
_cell.angle_alpha   90.00
_cell.angle_beta   90.00
_cell.angle_gamma   90.00
#
_symmetry.space_group_name_H-M   'P 1'
#
loop_
_entity.id
_entity.type
_entity.pdbx_description
1 polymer ?
#
loop_
_entity_poly.entity_id
_entity_poly.type
_entity_poly.pdbx_seq_one_letter_code
_entity_poly.pdbx_strand_id
1 'polypeptide(L)'
;MKRLLILLFLVSFIVSNGASQFAFDYGLFFNSHSVRGDQRTSLVLERGDPISFEGNMEISFDMEIRNEALFGTILHIKFNKTHVITLLFIASETEKNHPALAIDEKIYAISNKVERKEGYFSVSISLLPEMQKLFLKYDDIKQTIPIELETVNEVSVLFGANFLEKQTDSAPVNVKDIKIFNNNKLIRYWELKQHNENICYDKIHKIPAIANNPHWIINDHIEWKEIYRSTNSEIISLTFDPKGNVFYILKGNNIAVYDPVLQKETLIPVKDGYPAINYPGHLLYDTLSNCLVSYCLHKKEISTFSFKNNSWSKKTENTDEMHYQFPALAYQDSIVYTFGGYGFYTFKNDLFKINLASGEFEQFVLNDINPRFASSAAIVGNVLYVLGGKGNKQGRQAFSSQQYNELYTIDLKTLQTEKVHVFEDQDGASSFVLAPSMYFDSSDSSLYAINLHKGGILMKISLHDYHKQNISKPISSAPRNRNQDFDLFYSQQLKKMFLVFNGIVDNQAEIVIYSLNFPIINEEELLQTNEEEGSGRIYALMGVGGFIVCLVVLGMVLLWRRRKRKSKEEIMFPDYDSASDENETLDETLENETIKYFDRSKSAISLLGGFNVRDNKGNDITSFFTPKLKGLLIVLIIYTTKDPRGILVKKIDDILWPDKDEEAARNNRNVTLRKLRVLFETIGDMMIINDNGFLRIKLEDTIFCDYTTALQCIEKMGQQKEIVNTEVLDQLLELQLYGTLLPNTTRDWLDDFKDNYSGLSIDLLKKLLITKKALSKKQLLDIANTLFLHDPLNETALTVKCSVFFQSGKTGIAKNVYDKFCNEYKRSLATNYTKPFSDYCK
;
A
#
# COMPACT_ATOMS: atom_id res chain seq x y z
N MET A 1 18.96 34.07 39.09
CA MET A 1 20.00 33.75 38.09
C MET A 1 20.44 32.27 38.10
N LYS A 2 21.31 31.76 39.00
CA LYS A 2 21.86 30.37 38.88
C LYS A 2 20.83 29.26 38.56
N ARG A 3 19.69 29.20 39.24
CA ARG A 3 18.62 28.21 38.93
C ARG A 3 17.99 28.37 37.54
N LEU A 4 17.89 29.59 37.02
CA LEU A 4 17.37 29.87 35.67
C LEU A 4 18.37 29.46 34.58
N LEU A 5 19.67 29.66 34.85
CA LEU A 5 20.75 29.18 33.97
C LEU A 5 20.79 27.65 33.90
N ILE A 6 20.64 26.95 35.03
CA ILE A 6 20.53 25.49 35.06
C ILE A 6 19.27 25.01 34.31
N LEU A 7 18.14 25.71 34.46
CA LEU A 7 16.91 25.38 33.73
C LEU A 7 17.08 25.58 32.22
N LEU A 8 17.72 26.68 31.78
CA LEU A 8 18.05 26.90 30.36
C LEU A 8 19.02 25.84 29.82
N PHE A 9 20.01 25.41 30.60
CA PHE A 9 20.97 24.37 30.21
C PHE A 9 20.30 22.98 30.07
N LEU A 10 19.35 22.67 30.95
CA LEU A 10 18.50 21.48 30.84
C LEU A 10 17.53 21.57 29.65
N VAL A 11 16.92 22.73 29.41
CA VAL A 11 16.05 22.95 28.24
C VAL A 11 16.83 22.84 26.93
N SER A 12 18.06 23.34 26.85
CA SER A 12 18.91 23.07 25.68
C SER A 12 19.23 21.58 25.52
N PHE A 13 19.48 20.85 26.62
CA PHE A 13 19.70 19.40 26.56
C PHE A 13 18.46 18.62 26.11
N ILE A 14 17.26 19.07 26.48
CA ILE A 14 15.99 18.44 26.08
C ILE A 14 15.63 18.80 24.62
N VAL A 15 15.94 20.02 24.17
CA VAL A 15 15.72 20.49 22.79
C VAL A 15 16.79 19.94 21.82
N SER A 16 17.97 19.53 22.32
CA SER A 16 18.99 18.81 21.55
C SER A 16 19.17 17.35 21.98
N ASN A 17 18.09 16.71 22.47
CA ASN A 17 17.83 15.33 22.06
C ASN A 17 17.61 15.42 20.53
N GLY A 18 18.60 15.15 19.68
CA GLY A 18 19.47 13.98 19.83
C GLY A 18 18.75 12.71 19.38
N ALA A 19 17.50 12.84 18.92
CA ALA A 19 17.02 12.03 17.82
C ALA A 19 18.04 12.12 16.69
N SER A 20 18.83 11.07 16.52
CA SER A 20 19.59 10.85 15.30
C SER A 20 18.57 10.67 14.19
N GLN A 21 18.22 11.76 13.51
CA GLN A 21 17.38 11.71 12.33
C GLN A 21 18.16 10.91 11.28
N PHE A 22 17.86 9.60 11.22
CA PHE A 22 18.54 8.69 10.33
C PHE A 22 18.44 9.24 8.91
N ALA A 23 19.59 9.45 8.28
CA ALA A 23 19.66 9.85 6.90
C ALA A 23 19.25 8.64 6.05
N PHE A 24 17.93 8.45 5.91
CA PHE A 24 17.34 7.48 5.01
C PHE A 24 17.76 7.79 3.58
N ASP A 25 18.09 6.76 2.81
CA ASP A 25 18.44 6.93 1.40
C ASP A 25 17.20 7.30 0.59
N TYR A 26 17.33 8.29 -0.29
CA TYR A 26 16.20 8.86 -1.02
C TYR A 26 16.61 9.41 -2.39
N GLY A 27 15.59 9.65 -3.22
CA GLY A 27 15.74 9.94 -4.64
C GLY A 27 14.92 8.99 -5.50
N LEU A 28 15.05 9.15 -6.81
CA LEU A 28 14.48 8.28 -7.83
C LEU A 28 15.60 7.43 -8.45
N PHE A 29 15.47 6.11 -8.35
CA PHE A 29 16.30 5.14 -9.06
C PHE A 29 15.80 5.01 -10.50
N PHE A 30 16.68 5.21 -11.48
CA PHE A 30 16.31 5.06 -12.88
C PHE A 30 16.53 3.62 -13.34
N ASN A 31 15.44 2.90 -13.55
CA ASN A 31 15.42 1.61 -14.23
C ASN A 31 16.00 1.79 -15.64
N SER A 32 17.04 1.01 -15.97
CA SER A 32 17.94 1.28 -17.09
C SER A 32 18.24 0.01 -17.90
N HIS A 33 19.40 -0.65 -17.74
CA HIS A 33 19.78 -1.81 -18.57
C HIS A 33 19.42 -3.15 -17.93
N SER A 34 19.01 -3.11 -16.66
CA SER A 34 18.41 -4.22 -15.90
C SER A 34 16.95 -4.54 -16.29
N VAL A 35 16.30 -3.72 -17.12
CA VAL A 35 14.90 -3.89 -17.55
C VAL A 35 14.71 -3.67 -19.06
N ARG A 36 13.53 -4.02 -19.59
CA ARG A 36 13.17 -3.72 -20.99
C ARG A 36 12.96 -2.21 -21.20
N GLY A 37 13.10 -1.75 -22.45
CA GLY A 37 12.96 -0.33 -22.81
C GLY A 37 11.60 0.31 -22.45
N ASP A 38 10.53 -0.46 -22.44
CA ASP A 38 9.17 -0.06 -22.02
C ASP A 38 8.99 0.01 -20.49
N GLN A 39 9.93 -0.55 -19.72
CA GLN A 39 9.95 -0.60 -18.25
C GLN A 39 10.96 0.37 -17.63
N ARG A 40 11.74 1.08 -18.44
CA ARG A 40 12.72 2.07 -17.97
C ARG A 40 12.05 3.30 -17.34
N THR A 41 12.77 3.99 -16.47
CA THR A 41 12.22 5.14 -15.74
C THR A 41 12.29 6.43 -16.55
N SER A 42 11.30 7.30 -16.37
CA SER A 42 11.38 8.71 -16.74
C SER A 42 10.77 9.57 -15.64
N LEU A 43 11.18 10.84 -15.58
CA LEU A 43 10.59 11.85 -14.67
C LEU A 43 10.39 13.15 -15.44
N VAL A 44 9.13 13.53 -15.64
CA VAL A 44 8.73 14.75 -16.36
C VAL A 44 8.38 15.83 -15.36
N LEU A 45 9.11 16.95 -15.36
CA LEU A 45 8.82 18.07 -14.44
C LEU A 45 7.61 18.87 -14.93
N GLU A 46 6.89 19.51 -14.01
CA GLU A 46 5.75 20.39 -14.33
C GLU A 46 4.67 19.72 -15.23
N ARG A 47 4.49 18.40 -15.12
CA ARG A 47 3.68 17.55 -16.05
C ARG A 47 4.11 17.57 -17.53
N GLY A 48 5.20 18.27 -17.87
CA GLY A 48 5.63 18.55 -19.24
C GLY A 48 5.24 19.95 -19.73
N ASP A 49 4.46 20.71 -18.96
CA ASP A 49 4.13 22.10 -19.27
C ASP A 49 5.40 22.98 -19.23
N PRO A 50 5.55 24.01 -20.08
CA PRO A 50 6.77 24.80 -20.13
C PRO A 50 6.87 25.78 -18.95
N ILE A 51 8.02 25.78 -18.28
CA ILE A 51 8.31 26.65 -17.15
C ILE A 51 8.82 28.00 -17.68
N SER A 52 8.08 29.08 -17.42
CA SER A 52 8.47 30.42 -17.85
C SER A 52 9.63 31.00 -17.03
N PHE A 53 10.59 31.64 -17.69
CA PHE A 53 11.71 32.34 -17.07
C PHE A 53 12.05 33.64 -17.81
N GLU A 54 12.83 34.50 -17.14
CA GLU A 54 13.34 35.77 -17.70
C GLU A 54 14.85 35.81 -17.42
N GLY A 55 15.67 36.27 -18.37
CA GLY A 55 17.12 36.34 -18.18
C GLY A 55 17.77 34.97 -17.93
N ASN A 56 18.48 34.83 -16.80
CA ASN A 56 19.32 33.64 -16.54
C ASN A 56 18.53 32.53 -15.85
N MET A 57 18.73 31.28 -16.28
CA MET A 57 18.04 30.09 -15.75
C MET A 57 19.06 29.01 -15.40
N GLU A 58 18.91 28.33 -14.26
CA GLU A 58 19.74 27.18 -13.89
C GLU A 58 18.91 25.99 -13.41
N ILE A 59 19.16 24.82 -13.99
CA ILE A 59 18.69 23.53 -13.48
C ILE A 59 19.87 22.87 -12.75
N SER A 60 19.65 22.43 -11.52
CA SER A 60 20.64 21.67 -10.74
C SER A 60 20.00 20.47 -10.06
N PHE A 61 20.78 19.41 -9.83
CA PHE A 61 20.35 18.17 -9.19
C PHE A 61 21.58 17.40 -8.70
N ASP A 62 21.38 16.51 -7.72
CA ASP A 62 22.44 15.62 -7.26
C ASP A 62 22.21 14.21 -7.82
N MET A 63 23.28 13.57 -8.29
CA MET A 63 23.25 12.32 -9.05
C MET A 63 24.30 11.32 -8.56
N GLU A 64 23.96 10.03 -8.55
CA GLU A 64 24.88 8.91 -8.34
C GLU A 64 24.85 7.98 -9.57
N ILE A 65 25.99 7.37 -9.91
CA ILE A 65 26.15 6.49 -11.08
C ILE A 65 26.20 5.03 -10.66
N ARG A 66 25.22 4.23 -11.11
CA ARG A 66 25.05 2.84 -10.68
C ARG A 66 25.99 1.88 -11.43
N ASN A 67 26.17 0.69 -10.87
CA ASN A 67 27.04 -0.36 -11.42
C ASN A 67 26.39 -1.16 -12.57
N GLU A 68 25.86 -0.50 -13.60
CA GLU A 68 25.37 -1.11 -14.84
C GLU A 68 26.15 -0.61 -16.08
N ALA A 69 25.79 -1.06 -17.28
CA ALA A 69 26.35 -0.58 -18.54
C ALA A 69 26.17 0.93 -18.71
N LEU A 70 27.27 1.67 -18.87
CA LEU A 70 27.29 3.14 -18.82
C LEU A 70 26.88 3.76 -20.18
N PHE A 71 25.61 3.69 -20.52
CA PHE A 71 25.03 4.25 -21.74
C PHE A 71 23.62 4.79 -21.50
N GLY A 72 23.19 5.77 -22.30
CA GLY A 72 21.82 6.29 -22.32
C GLY A 72 21.68 7.71 -21.78
N THR A 73 20.47 8.25 -21.84
CA THR A 73 20.20 9.66 -21.49
C THR A 73 19.93 9.86 -20.00
N ILE A 74 20.39 10.99 -19.46
CA ILE A 74 20.21 11.39 -18.05
C ILE A 74 19.09 12.43 -17.96
N LEU A 75 19.19 13.46 -18.80
CA LEU A 75 18.37 14.68 -18.73
C LEU A 75 18.21 15.28 -20.12
N HIS A 76 16.99 15.66 -20.46
CA HIS A 76 16.59 16.43 -21.63
C HIS A 76 16.02 17.78 -21.18
N ILE A 77 16.53 18.87 -21.74
CA ILE A 77 16.08 20.24 -21.51
C ILE A 77 15.67 20.81 -22.87
N LYS A 78 14.43 21.28 -23.00
CA LYS A 78 13.87 21.78 -24.27
C LYS A 78 13.44 23.23 -24.12
N PHE A 79 14.07 24.14 -24.87
CA PHE A 79 13.80 25.57 -24.81
C PHE A 79 12.88 25.99 -25.94
N ASN A 80 11.82 26.74 -25.62
CA ASN A 80 10.82 27.28 -26.57
C ASN A 80 10.31 26.27 -27.62
N LYS A 81 10.38 24.97 -27.31
CA LYS A 81 10.08 23.81 -28.18
C LYS A 81 11.01 23.64 -29.39
N THR A 82 12.03 24.50 -29.57
CA THR A 82 13.01 24.47 -30.67
C THR A 82 14.30 23.75 -30.29
N HIS A 83 15.11 24.34 -29.41
CA HIS A 83 16.42 23.81 -29.03
C HIS A 83 16.29 22.63 -28.06
N VAL A 84 17.07 21.56 -28.28
CA VAL A 84 17.09 20.37 -27.41
C VAL A 84 18.50 20.12 -26.90
N ILE A 85 18.62 20.06 -25.58
CA ILE A 85 19.87 19.90 -24.83
C ILE A 85 19.77 18.62 -24.01
N THR A 86 20.55 17.60 -24.37
CA THR A 86 20.53 16.28 -23.73
C THR A 86 21.87 15.97 -23.07
N LEU A 87 21.86 15.71 -21.76
CA LEU A 87 22.98 15.14 -21.01
C LEU A 87 22.89 13.60 -21.06
N LEU A 88 23.96 12.93 -21.46
CA LEU A 88 23.97 11.48 -21.68
C LEU A 88 25.35 10.83 -21.48
N PHE A 89 25.36 9.50 -21.32
CA PHE A 89 26.57 8.68 -21.44
C PHE A 89 26.67 8.10 -22.86
N ILE A 90 27.77 8.41 -23.55
CA ILE A 90 28.04 7.96 -24.92
C ILE A 90 29.07 6.82 -24.89
N ALA A 91 28.86 5.82 -25.74
CA ALA A 91 29.83 4.76 -26.01
C ALA A 91 30.77 5.17 -27.16
N SER A 92 32.06 4.85 -27.04
CA SER A 92 33.06 5.07 -28.08
C SER A 92 33.63 3.73 -28.54
N GLU A 93 33.96 3.60 -29.83
CA GLU A 93 34.61 2.39 -30.37
C GLU A 93 36.08 2.26 -29.94
N THR A 94 36.70 3.37 -29.52
CA THR A 94 38.15 3.46 -29.21
C THR A 94 38.46 3.98 -27.80
N GLU A 95 37.50 4.61 -27.13
CA GLU A 95 37.64 5.13 -25.77
C GLU A 95 36.66 4.47 -24.79
N LYS A 96 36.83 4.72 -23.49
CA LYS A 96 35.83 4.34 -22.48
C LYS A 96 34.61 5.24 -22.58
N ASN A 97 33.44 4.69 -22.27
CA ASN A 97 32.19 5.45 -22.23
C ASN A 97 32.34 6.70 -21.34
N HIS A 98 31.80 7.82 -21.80
CA HIS A 98 32.05 9.13 -21.22
C HIS A 98 30.78 10.00 -21.13
N PRO A 99 30.71 10.94 -20.17
CA PRO A 99 29.64 11.93 -20.11
C PRO A 99 29.80 12.95 -21.23
N ALA A 100 28.70 13.27 -21.90
CA ALA A 100 28.65 14.27 -22.95
C ALA A 100 27.33 15.06 -22.91
N LEU A 101 27.36 16.24 -23.52
CA LEU A 101 26.21 17.12 -23.72
C LEU A 101 25.95 17.21 -25.23
N ALA A 102 24.79 16.72 -25.67
CA ALA A 102 24.31 16.90 -27.03
C ALA A 102 23.44 18.17 -27.10
N ILE A 103 23.71 19.05 -28.05
CA ILE A 103 22.98 20.30 -28.30
C ILE A 103 22.80 20.40 -29.81
N ASP A 104 21.55 20.35 -30.29
CA ASP A 104 21.18 20.57 -31.69
C ASP A 104 22.16 19.89 -32.69
N GLU A 105 22.23 18.56 -32.59
CA GLU A 105 23.11 17.61 -33.33
C GLU A 105 24.62 17.67 -33.02
N LYS A 106 25.12 18.62 -32.24
CA LYS A 106 26.53 18.71 -31.83
C LYS A 106 26.78 18.02 -30.49
N ILE A 107 27.86 17.25 -30.38
CA ILE A 107 28.28 16.55 -29.15
C ILE A 107 29.46 17.29 -28.52
N TYR A 108 29.32 17.65 -27.24
CA TYR A 108 30.35 18.25 -26.41
C TYR A 108 30.74 17.24 -25.30
N ALA A 109 31.92 16.63 -25.40
CA ALA A 109 32.43 15.75 -24.36
C ALA A 109 32.76 16.55 -23.09
N ILE A 110 32.41 15.99 -21.93
CA ILE A 110 32.59 16.61 -20.60
C ILE A 110 33.89 16.08 -19.95
N SER A 111 34.21 14.81 -20.21
CA SER A 111 35.49 14.17 -19.87
C SER A 111 35.76 13.01 -20.85
N ASN A 112 36.95 12.40 -20.79
CA ASN A 112 37.29 11.23 -21.62
C ASN A 112 36.90 9.88 -20.98
N LYS A 113 36.17 9.89 -19.85
CA LYS A 113 35.69 8.69 -19.15
C LYS A 113 34.65 9.05 -18.08
N VAL A 114 33.64 8.20 -17.90
CA VAL A 114 32.84 8.22 -16.66
C VAL A 114 33.73 7.76 -15.50
N GLU A 115 33.86 8.58 -14.45
CA GLU A 115 34.33 8.14 -13.14
C GLU A 115 33.13 7.79 -12.25
N ARG A 116 33.10 6.56 -11.73
CA ARG A 116 32.16 6.18 -10.67
C ARG A 116 32.80 6.53 -9.33
N LYS A 117 32.42 7.68 -8.76
CA LYS A 117 32.63 7.99 -7.34
C LYS A 117 31.57 7.26 -6.50
N GLU A 118 31.83 6.99 -5.22
CA GLU A 118 30.82 6.47 -4.30
C GLU A 118 29.88 7.60 -3.86
N GLY A 119 28.57 7.35 -3.88
CA GLY A 119 27.55 8.32 -3.49
C GLY A 119 27.26 9.39 -4.55
N TYR A 120 26.58 10.46 -4.10
CA TYR A 120 26.04 11.51 -4.95
C TYR A 120 27.05 12.65 -5.18
N PHE A 121 27.11 13.13 -6.41
CA PHE A 121 27.77 14.38 -6.79
C PHE A 121 26.79 15.33 -7.48
N SER A 122 27.15 16.61 -7.55
CA SER A 122 26.23 17.67 -7.96
C SER A 122 26.44 18.11 -9.41
N VAL A 123 25.35 18.18 -10.17
CA VAL A 123 25.32 18.62 -11.58
C VAL A 123 24.48 19.89 -11.69
N SER A 124 24.93 20.87 -12.46
CA SER A 124 24.08 21.99 -12.88
C SER A 124 24.33 22.45 -14.32
N ILE A 125 23.27 22.94 -14.95
CA ILE A 125 23.25 23.49 -16.31
C ILE A 125 22.59 24.86 -16.22
N SER A 126 23.40 25.91 -16.41
CA SER A 126 22.98 27.32 -16.34
C SER A 126 22.99 27.94 -17.74
N LEU A 127 21.86 28.48 -18.18
CA LEU A 127 21.72 29.22 -19.43
C LEU A 127 21.79 30.72 -19.16
N LEU A 128 22.68 31.42 -19.89
CA LEU A 128 22.79 32.89 -19.87
C LEU A 128 22.51 33.42 -21.29
N PRO A 129 21.23 33.71 -21.65
CA PRO A 129 20.84 34.08 -23.00
C PRO A 129 21.55 35.33 -23.53
N GLU A 130 21.71 36.38 -22.69
CA GLU A 130 22.43 37.62 -23.03
C GLU A 130 23.89 37.37 -23.44
N MET A 131 24.49 36.27 -22.97
CA MET A 131 25.88 35.91 -23.26
C MET A 131 26.01 34.82 -24.36
N GLN A 132 24.88 34.31 -24.88
CA GLN A 132 24.79 33.16 -25.79
C GLN A 132 25.66 31.97 -25.34
N LYS A 133 25.55 31.64 -24.04
CA LYS A 133 26.37 30.61 -23.37
C LYS A 133 25.55 29.72 -22.45
N LEU A 134 25.86 28.44 -22.51
CA LEU A 134 25.52 27.44 -21.52
C LEU A 134 26.75 27.16 -20.65
N PHE A 135 26.55 27.10 -19.33
CA PHE A 135 27.55 26.70 -18.36
C PHE A 135 27.13 25.37 -17.75
N LEU A 136 27.99 24.37 -17.90
CA LEU A 136 27.87 23.09 -17.22
C LEU A 136 28.79 23.10 -15.99
N LYS A 137 28.25 22.67 -14.86
CA LYS A 137 29.01 22.04 -13.78
C LYS A 137 28.65 20.55 -13.76
N TYR A 138 29.64 19.69 -13.89
CA TYR A 138 29.51 18.24 -13.69
C TYR A 138 30.52 17.86 -12.60
N ASP A 139 30.05 17.74 -11.36
CA ASP A 139 30.92 17.51 -10.20
C ASP A 139 31.98 18.64 -10.05
N ASP A 140 33.28 18.30 -10.07
CA ASP A 140 34.39 19.27 -10.07
C ASP A 140 34.60 19.94 -11.45
N ILE A 141 34.10 19.34 -12.53
CA ILE A 141 34.33 19.80 -13.91
C ILE A 141 33.41 20.98 -14.23
N LYS A 142 33.98 22.02 -14.84
CA LYS A 142 33.25 23.19 -15.34
C LYS A 142 33.55 23.42 -16.81
N GLN A 143 32.50 23.60 -17.61
CA GLN A 143 32.60 23.77 -19.06
C GLN A 143 31.66 24.90 -19.50
N THR A 144 32.12 25.74 -20.43
CA THR A 144 31.29 26.79 -21.05
C THR A 144 31.15 26.48 -22.53
N ILE A 145 29.91 26.33 -22.99
CA ILE A 145 29.57 25.95 -24.37
C ILE A 145 28.87 27.15 -25.02
N PRO A 146 29.33 27.64 -26.19
CA PRO A 146 28.61 28.66 -26.95
C PRO A 146 27.34 28.05 -27.55
N ILE A 147 26.23 28.78 -27.49
CA ILE A 147 24.94 28.34 -28.01
C ILE A 147 24.21 29.51 -28.69
N GLU A 148 23.88 29.32 -29.96
CA GLU A 148 23.11 30.28 -30.75
C GLU A 148 21.63 30.13 -30.37
N LEU A 149 21.07 31.16 -29.73
CA LEU A 149 19.72 31.17 -29.18
C LEU A 149 18.89 32.26 -29.86
N GLU A 150 17.66 31.91 -30.24
CA GLU A 150 16.58 32.88 -30.40
C GLU A 150 16.08 33.38 -29.03
N THR A 151 15.02 34.19 -28.99
CA THR A 151 14.42 34.67 -27.75
C THR A 151 13.84 33.49 -26.95
N VAL A 152 14.56 33.01 -25.94
CA VAL A 152 14.16 31.90 -25.07
C VAL A 152 13.63 32.38 -23.72
N ASN A 153 12.47 31.84 -23.33
CA ASN A 153 11.71 32.22 -22.13
C ASN A 153 10.84 31.09 -21.56
N GLU A 154 10.77 29.93 -22.22
CA GLU A 154 10.08 28.72 -21.77
C GLU A 154 11.06 27.54 -21.73
N VAL A 155 11.03 26.73 -20.66
CA VAL A 155 11.82 25.49 -20.58
C VAL A 155 10.98 24.30 -20.10
N SER A 156 11.01 23.20 -20.86
CA SER A 156 10.46 21.90 -20.43
C SER A 156 11.61 20.94 -20.08
N VAL A 157 11.43 20.11 -19.06
CA VAL A 157 12.52 19.29 -18.47
C VAL A 157 12.05 17.86 -18.22
N LEU A 158 12.84 16.88 -18.69
CA LEU A 158 12.57 15.45 -18.55
C LEU A 158 13.86 14.69 -18.22
N PHE A 159 13.85 13.85 -17.19
CA PHE A 159 14.96 12.94 -16.86
C PHE A 159 14.66 11.52 -17.37
N GLY A 160 15.71 10.78 -17.75
CA GLY A 160 15.62 9.40 -18.23
C GLY A 160 14.93 9.26 -19.60
N ALA A 161 14.15 8.18 -19.75
CA ALA A 161 13.58 7.77 -21.04
C ALA A 161 12.52 8.77 -21.58
N ASN A 162 12.73 9.29 -22.79
CA ASN A 162 11.78 10.19 -23.46
C ASN A 162 10.77 9.36 -24.28
N PHE A 163 9.74 8.85 -23.61
CA PHE A 163 8.67 8.05 -24.21
C PHE A 163 7.85 8.79 -25.27
N LEU A 164 7.73 10.13 -25.17
CA LEU A 164 6.99 10.96 -26.12
C LEU A 164 7.64 10.94 -27.51
N GLU A 165 8.96 11.04 -27.56
CA GLU A 165 9.77 11.00 -28.79
C GLU A 165 10.33 9.58 -29.06
N LYS A 166 9.81 8.56 -28.34
CA LYS A 166 10.16 7.12 -28.43
C LYS A 166 11.63 6.77 -28.14
N GLN A 167 12.40 7.69 -27.54
CA GLN A 167 13.77 7.43 -27.10
C GLN A 167 13.76 6.74 -25.73
N THR A 168 13.79 5.42 -25.73
CA THR A 168 13.68 4.61 -24.50
C THR A 168 14.99 4.47 -23.73
N ASP A 169 16.11 5.07 -24.16
CA ASP A 169 17.40 4.93 -23.47
C ASP A 169 17.56 5.87 -22.27
N SER A 170 17.59 5.27 -21.08
CA SER A 170 17.88 5.92 -19.80
C SER A 170 19.22 5.43 -19.24
N ALA A 171 20.03 6.35 -18.73
CA ALA A 171 21.27 6.04 -18.03
C ALA A 171 21.02 5.33 -16.68
N PRO A 172 21.97 4.50 -16.20
CA PRO A 172 21.85 3.84 -14.91
C PRO A 172 22.28 4.77 -13.77
N VAL A 173 21.38 5.67 -13.38
CA VAL A 173 21.64 6.69 -12.36
C VAL A 173 20.59 6.69 -11.26
N ASN A 174 20.94 7.25 -10.10
CA ASN A 174 19.99 7.74 -9.10
C ASN A 174 20.00 9.27 -9.14
N VAL A 175 18.84 9.92 -9.02
CA VAL A 175 18.72 11.40 -8.98
C VAL A 175 17.90 11.84 -7.78
N LYS A 176 18.28 12.95 -7.16
CA LYS A 176 17.52 13.66 -6.12
C LYS A 176 17.75 15.17 -6.22
N ASP A 177 17.10 15.92 -5.33
CA ASP A 177 17.43 17.33 -5.10
C ASP A 177 17.27 18.27 -6.31
N ILE A 178 16.33 17.98 -7.23
CA ILE A 178 16.13 18.73 -8.48
C ILE A 178 15.61 20.14 -8.16
N LYS A 179 16.37 21.15 -8.55
CA LYS A 179 16.16 22.57 -8.25
C LYS A 179 16.23 23.39 -9.53
N ILE A 180 15.29 24.32 -9.70
CA ILE A 180 15.29 25.28 -10.81
C ILE A 180 15.38 26.69 -10.25
N PHE A 181 16.31 27.48 -10.77
CA PHE A 181 16.54 28.88 -10.42
C PHE A 181 16.27 29.78 -11.63
N ASN A 182 15.68 30.95 -11.37
CA ASN A 182 15.54 32.06 -12.31
C ASN A 182 16.22 33.28 -11.66
N ASN A 183 17.25 33.83 -12.32
CA ASN A 183 18.11 34.91 -11.80
C ASN A 183 18.55 34.69 -10.34
N ASN A 184 19.13 33.52 -10.07
CA ASN A 184 19.57 33.05 -8.75
C ASN A 184 18.47 32.87 -7.69
N LYS A 185 17.19 33.16 -7.99
CA LYS A 185 16.05 32.85 -7.12
C LYS A 185 15.55 31.44 -7.44
N LEU A 186 15.50 30.58 -6.42
CA LEU A 186 14.89 29.24 -6.52
C LEU A 186 13.36 29.37 -6.78
N ILE A 187 12.87 28.71 -7.83
CA ILE A 187 11.45 28.76 -8.26
C ILE A 187 10.74 27.40 -8.24
N ARG A 188 11.50 26.29 -8.27
CA ARG A 188 11.00 24.92 -8.09
C ARG A 188 12.02 24.09 -7.30
N TYR A 189 11.55 23.19 -6.44
CA TYR A 189 12.42 22.23 -5.74
C TYR A 189 11.71 20.87 -5.51
N TRP A 190 12.05 19.87 -6.32
CA TRP A 190 11.64 18.48 -6.16
C TRP A 190 12.73 17.69 -5.43
N GLU A 191 12.55 17.46 -4.14
CA GLU A 191 13.53 16.71 -3.31
C GLU A 191 13.59 15.22 -3.67
N LEU A 192 12.48 14.65 -4.17
CA LEU A 192 12.31 13.20 -4.46
C LEU A 192 12.46 12.29 -3.22
N LYS A 193 12.18 12.82 -2.02
CA LYS A 193 12.19 12.08 -0.74
C LYS A 193 10.86 11.48 -0.34
N GLN A 194 9.77 12.12 -0.74
CA GLN A 194 8.38 11.71 -0.48
C GLN A 194 7.63 11.77 -1.82
N HIS A 195 6.57 10.98 -1.97
CA HIS A 195 5.83 10.86 -3.23
C HIS A 195 4.35 10.52 -3.00
N ASN A 196 3.58 10.49 -4.07
CA ASN A 196 2.20 10.02 -4.10
C ASN A 196 2.03 9.16 -5.36
N GLU A 197 2.06 7.84 -5.19
CA GLU A 197 2.16 6.83 -6.25
C GLU A 197 3.34 7.10 -7.21
N ASN A 198 3.09 7.79 -8.34
CA ASN A 198 4.09 8.15 -9.34
C ASN A 198 4.37 9.65 -9.41
N ILE A 199 3.86 10.45 -8.48
CA ILE A 199 4.00 11.91 -8.46
C ILE A 199 4.91 12.35 -7.31
N CYS A 200 5.80 13.32 -7.56
CA CYS A 200 6.47 14.08 -6.49
C CYS A 200 6.17 15.57 -6.67
N TYR A 201 5.71 16.23 -5.61
CA TYR A 201 5.35 17.64 -5.58
C TYR A 201 6.54 18.51 -5.14
N ASP A 202 6.71 19.65 -5.80
CA ASP A 202 7.75 20.63 -5.48
C ASP A 202 7.47 21.33 -4.13
N LYS A 203 8.53 21.63 -3.39
CA LYS A 203 8.46 22.21 -2.04
C LYS A 203 8.07 23.69 -1.98
N ILE A 204 7.97 24.38 -3.12
CA ILE A 204 7.74 25.84 -3.17
C ILE A 204 6.31 26.18 -3.59
N HIS A 205 5.80 25.53 -4.64
CA HIS A 205 4.48 25.81 -5.23
C HIS A 205 3.60 24.55 -5.38
N LYS A 206 4.00 23.42 -4.78
CA LYS A 206 3.29 22.12 -4.88
C LYS A 206 3.05 21.67 -6.33
N ILE A 207 3.97 22.00 -7.24
CA ILE A 207 3.85 21.59 -8.64
C ILE A 207 4.32 20.12 -8.81
N PRO A 208 3.54 19.25 -9.48
CA PRO A 208 3.91 17.86 -9.66
C PRO A 208 4.95 17.64 -10.77
N ALA A 209 5.99 16.88 -10.44
CA ALA A 209 6.75 16.08 -11.40
C ALA A 209 6.13 14.67 -11.46
N ILE A 210 5.98 14.11 -12.66
CA ILE A 210 5.35 12.82 -12.91
C ILE A 210 6.40 11.82 -13.36
N ALA A 211 6.52 10.70 -12.65
CA ALA A 211 7.38 9.59 -13.01
C ALA A 211 6.62 8.52 -13.81
N ASN A 212 7.31 7.86 -14.75
CA ASN A 212 6.88 6.60 -15.35
C ASN A 212 7.85 5.50 -14.93
N ASN A 213 7.33 4.31 -14.60
CA ASN A 213 8.08 3.21 -13.98
C ASN A 213 9.01 3.67 -12.82
N PRO A 214 8.47 4.38 -11.80
CA PRO A 214 9.29 4.86 -10.68
C PRO A 214 9.83 3.72 -9.82
N HIS A 215 11.06 3.89 -9.35
CA HIS A 215 11.56 3.21 -8.15
C HIS A 215 12.03 4.30 -7.18
N TRP A 216 11.17 4.68 -6.25
CA TRP A 216 11.52 5.62 -5.19
C TRP A 216 12.47 4.93 -4.20
N ILE A 217 13.69 5.44 -4.03
CA ILE A 217 14.74 4.79 -3.21
C ILE A 217 14.28 4.65 -1.75
N ILE A 218 13.49 5.61 -1.27
CA ILE A 218 12.90 5.60 0.07
C ILE A 218 12.00 4.38 0.33
N ASN A 219 11.42 3.78 -0.72
CA ASN A 219 10.60 2.58 -0.60
C ASN A 219 11.43 1.34 -0.21
N ASP A 220 12.74 1.29 -0.47
CA ASP A 220 13.60 0.18 -0.03
C ASP A 220 13.63 0.03 1.51
N HIS A 221 13.05 0.98 2.28
CA HIS A 221 12.82 0.89 3.72
C HIS A 221 11.47 0.24 4.13
N ILE A 222 10.52 0.02 3.21
CA ILE A 222 9.23 -0.63 3.48
C ILE A 222 8.85 -1.74 2.49
N GLU A 223 9.50 -1.81 1.32
CA GLU A 223 9.25 -2.77 0.24
C GLU A 223 10.45 -3.71 0.07
N TRP A 224 10.18 -5.01 0.15
CA TRP A 224 11.22 -6.05 0.07
C TRP A 224 11.74 -6.23 -1.36
N LYS A 225 13.04 -6.04 -1.54
CA LYS A 225 13.74 -6.08 -2.83
C LYS A 225 14.47 -7.40 -3.01
N GLU A 226 14.12 -8.15 -4.04
CA GLU A 226 14.83 -9.39 -4.41
C GLU A 226 16.26 -9.06 -4.85
N ILE A 227 17.26 -9.76 -4.30
CA ILE A 227 18.69 -9.56 -4.61
C ILE A 227 19.37 -10.83 -5.13
N TYR A 228 18.79 -12.00 -4.88
CA TYR A 228 19.31 -13.29 -5.33
C TYR A 228 18.18 -14.31 -5.49
N ARG A 229 18.27 -15.13 -6.54
CA ARG A 229 17.44 -16.32 -6.76
C ARG A 229 18.30 -17.43 -7.36
N SER A 230 18.11 -18.67 -6.91
CA SER A 230 18.80 -19.84 -7.47
C SER A 230 17.94 -21.09 -7.32
N THR A 231 17.81 -21.85 -8.42
CA THR A 231 17.02 -23.09 -8.52
C THR A 231 17.94 -24.24 -8.92
N ASN A 232 18.13 -25.23 -8.04
CA ASN A 232 18.92 -26.44 -8.29
C ASN A 232 18.48 -27.53 -7.30
N SER A 233 18.32 -28.77 -7.77
CA SER A 233 18.06 -29.96 -6.92
C SER A 233 19.13 -30.23 -5.85
N GLU A 234 20.33 -29.67 -5.97
CA GLU A 234 21.40 -29.81 -4.98
C GLU A 234 21.34 -28.81 -3.82
N ILE A 235 20.41 -27.83 -3.81
CA ILE A 235 20.29 -26.86 -2.71
C ILE A 235 19.74 -27.55 -1.46
N ILE A 236 20.46 -27.43 -0.34
CA ILE A 236 20.15 -28.10 0.94
C ILE A 236 19.66 -27.09 1.98
N SER A 237 20.51 -26.11 2.32
CA SER A 237 20.27 -25.12 3.37
C SER A 237 21.18 -23.91 3.14
N LEU A 238 20.89 -22.79 3.81
CA LEU A 238 21.84 -21.67 3.90
C LEU A 238 21.99 -21.16 5.33
N THR A 239 22.93 -20.24 5.51
CA THR A 239 23.04 -19.38 6.68
C THR A 239 23.68 -18.04 6.28
N PHE A 240 23.71 -17.07 7.19
CA PHE A 240 24.31 -15.74 7.00
C PHE A 240 25.41 -15.49 8.02
N ASP A 241 26.54 -14.95 7.58
CA ASP A 241 27.58 -14.42 8.46
C ASP A 241 27.34 -12.91 8.71
N PRO A 242 26.95 -12.49 9.93
CA PRO A 242 26.73 -11.08 10.26
C PRO A 242 28.01 -10.27 10.46
N LYS A 243 29.21 -10.87 10.42
CA LYS A 243 30.52 -10.18 10.45
C LYS A 243 31.06 -9.96 9.05
N GLY A 244 31.08 -10.99 8.21
CA GLY A 244 31.47 -10.91 6.80
C GLY A 244 30.39 -10.31 5.89
N ASN A 245 29.12 -10.33 6.33
CA ASN A 245 27.93 -9.90 5.59
C ASN A 245 27.65 -10.73 4.32
N VAL A 246 28.01 -12.01 4.33
CA VAL A 246 27.86 -12.94 3.20
C VAL A 246 26.93 -14.10 3.55
N PHE A 247 26.25 -14.63 2.53
CA PHE A 247 25.45 -15.85 2.64
C PHE A 247 26.28 -17.08 2.27
N TYR A 248 26.17 -18.13 3.09
CA TYR A 248 26.74 -19.44 2.82
C TYR A 248 25.62 -20.42 2.49
N ILE A 249 25.52 -20.80 1.21
CA ILE A 249 24.47 -21.69 0.68
C ILE A 249 25.10 -23.06 0.38
N LEU A 250 24.61 -24.11 1.04
CA LEU A 250 25.05 -25.48 0.82
C LEU A 250 24.35 -26.05 -0.44
N LYS A 251 25.14 -26.29 -1.48
CA LYS A 251 24.75 -26.81 -2.80
C LYS A 251 25.44 -28.17 -3.03
N GLY A 252 24.91 -29.23 -2.41
CA GLY A 252 25.46 -30.58 -2.46
C GLY A 252 26.94 -30.64 -2.05
N ASN A 253 27.80 -30.98 -3.01
CA ASN A 253 29.26 -31.06 -2.84
C ASN A 253 29.97 -29.68 -2.88
N ASN A 254 29.24 -28.57 -2.87
CA ASN A 254 29.78 -27.21 -2.85
C ASN A 254 29.10 -26.35 -1.78
N ILE A 255 29.83 -25.34 -1.29
CA ILE A 255 29.26 -24.20 -0.56
C ILE A 255 29.42 -22.97 -1.46
N ALA A 256 28.31 -22.38 -1.85
CA ALA A 256 28.28 -21.09 -2.51
C ALA A 256 28.38 -19.97 -1.47
N VAL A 257 29.31 -19.06 -1.66
CA VAL A 257 29.42 -17.82 -0.88
C VAL A 257 28.88 -16.68 -1.76
N TYR A 258 27.76 -16.09 -1.35
CA TYR A 258 27.11 -14.99 -2.05
C TYR A 258 27.26 -13.69 -1.27
N ASP A 259 27.82 -12.68 -1.94
CA ASP A 259 27.95 -11.30 -1.46
C ASP A 259 26.73 -10.47 -1.91
N PRO A 260 25.89 -9.96 -0.97
CA PRO A 260 24.68 -9.20 -1.28
C PRO A 260 24.94 -7.75 -1.73
N VAL A 261 26.17 -7.23 -1.56
CA VAL A 261 26.58 -5.89 -1.99
C VAL A 261 27.16 -5.93 -3.39
N LEU A 262 28.07 -6.87 -3.64
CA LEU A 262 28.66 -7.11 -4.96
C LEU A 262 27.76 -7.93 -5.89
N GLN A 263 26.65 -8.48 -5.37
CA GLN A 263 25.73 -9.40 -6.05
C GLN A 263 26.44 -10.57 -6.73
N LYS A 264 27.46 -11.12 -6.06
CA LYS A 264 28.40 -12.08 -6.65
C LYS A 264 28.46 -13.38 -5.86
N GLU A 265 28.32 -14.50 -6.57
CA GLU A 265 28.56 -15.84 -6.04
C GLU A 265 30.02 -16.31 -6.29
N THR A 266 30.57 -17.07 -5.36
CA THR A 266 31.80 -17.87 -5.52
C THR A 266 31.58 -19.26 -4.93
N LEU A 267 32.28 -20.29 -5.43
CA LEU A 267 32.09 -21.68 -5.00
C LEU A 267 33.30 -22.23 -4.22
N ILE A 268 33.02 -22.88 -3.10
CA ILE A 268 33.99 -23.61 -2.27
C ILE A 268 33.64 -25.11 -2.36
N PRO A 269 34.47 -25.97 -3.00
CA PRO A 269 34.18 -27.39 -3.10
C PRO A 269 34.38 -28.09 -1.75
N VAL A 270 33.41 -28.89 -1.34
CA VAL A 270 33.46 -29.80 -0.19
C VAL A 270 34.29 -31.03 -0.59
N LYS A 271 35.34 -31.33 0.18
CA LYS A 271 36.29 -32.41 -0.16
C LYS A 271 36.05 -33.71 0.61
N ASP A 272 35.44 -33.64 1.79
CA ASP A 272 35.23 -34.79 2.69
C ASP A 272 34.18 -34.46 3.77
N GLY A 273 33.49 -35.48 4.26
CA GLY A 273 32.48 -35.42 5.30
C GLY A 273 31.12 -34.84 4.88
N TYR A 274 30.16 -34.89 5.81
CA TYR A 274 28.75 -34.55 5.58
C TYR A 274 28.22 -33.55 6.63
N PRO A 275 27.16 -32.77 6.32
CA PRO A 275 26.42 -32.00 7.34
C PRO A 275 25.79 -32.95 8.38
N ALA A 276 25.30 -32.40 9.50
CA ALA A 276 24.66 -33.23 10.53
C ALA A 276 23.32 -33.79 10.04
N ILE A 277 22.62 -33.04 9.19
CA ILE A 277 21.39 -33.44 8.48
C ILE A 277 21.31 -32.73 7.12
N ASN A 278 20.65 -33.37 6.15
CA ASN A 278 20.44 -32.85 4.80
C ASN A 278 19.03 -32.23 4.70
N TYR A 279 18.84 -31.05 5.30
CA TYR A 279 17.54 -30.35 5.35
C TYR A 279 17.72 -28.82 5.56
N PRO A 280 16.78 -27.98 5.07
CA PRO A 280 16.68 -26.55 5.40
C PRO A 280 16.69 -26.24 6.91
N GLY A 281 17.04 -25.01 7.31
CA GLY A 281 16.91 -24.50 8.68
C GLY A 281 17.94 -25.04 9.69
N HIS A 282 18.72 -26.04 9.30
CA HIS A 282 19.67 -26.74 10.16
C HIS A 282 21.14 -26.45 9.82
N LEU A 283 21.41 -25.18 9.49
CA LEU A 283 22.74 -24.63 9.19
C LEU A 283 22.92 -23.25 9.84
N LEU A 284 24.04 -23.06 10.54
CA LEU A 284 24.43 -21.84 11.24
C LEU A 284 25.86 -21.46 10.90
N TYR A 285 26.24 -20.20 11.11
CA TYR A 285 27.62 -19.74 11.07
C TYR A 285 28.05 -19.31 12.48
N ASP A 286 29.00 -20.05 13.08
CA ASP A 286 29.49 -19.74 14.42
C ASP A 286 30.56 -18.64 14.35
N THR A 287 30.16 -17.42 14.72
CA THR A 287 31.02 -16.24 14.54
C THR A 287 32.23 -16.20 15.47
N LEU A 288 32.35 -17.11 16.45
CA LEU A 288 33.52 -17.23 17.32
C LEU A 288 34.55 -18.22 16.76
N SER A 289 34.10 -19.37 16.26
CA SER A 289 34.96 -20.42 15.67
C SER A 289 35.27 -20.19 14.17
N ASN A 290 34.54 -19.30 13.50
CA ASN A 290 34.63 -19.04 12.05
C ASN A 290 34.44 -20.33 11.23
N CYS A 291 33.31 -20.99 11.45
CA CYS A 291 32.93 -22.23 10.77
C CYS A 291 31.41 -22.28 10.53
N LEU A 292 31.00 -23.12 9.57
CA LEU A 292 29.58 -23.48 9.46
C LEU A 292 29.29 -24.65 10.40
N VAL A 293 28.15 -24.60 11.08
CA VAL A 293 27.69 -25.67 11.98
C VAL A 293 26.32 -26.14 11.52
N SER A 294 26.24 -27.41 11.14
CA SER A 294 24.98 -28.10 10.92
C SER A 294 24.63 -28.92 12.17
N TYR A 295 23.35 -29.01 12.51
CA TYR A 295 22.90 -29.66 13.76
C TYR A 295 21.67 -30.56 13.52
N CYS A 296 21.57 -31.66 14.27
CA CYS A 296 20.45 -32.60 14.20
C CYS A 296 19.82 -32.80 15.60
N LEU A 297 18.67 -32.18 15.84
CA LEU A 297 17.99 -32.16 17.15
C LEU A 297 17.59 -33.55 17.68
N HIS A 298 17.23 -34.50 16.79
CA HIS A 298 16.87 -35.85 17.23
C HIS A 298 18.08 -36.70 17.64
N LYS A 299 19.13 -36.71 16.81
CA LYS A 299 20.37 -37.45 17.11
C LYS A 299 21.23 -36.79 18.17
N LYS A 300 21.01 -35.49 18.47
CA LYS A 300 21.85 -34.67 19.35
C LYS A 300 23.31 -34.63 18.87
N GLU A 301 23.45 -34.38 17.58
CA GLU A 301 24.73 -34.32 16.87
C GLU A 301 24.91 -32.97 16.18
N ILE A 302 26.17 -32.50 16.09
CA ILE A 302 26.59 -31.43 15.19
C ILE A 302 27.62 -31.93 14.18
N SER A 303 27.77 -31.21 13.07
CA SER A 303 28.86 -31.34 12.12
C SER A 303 29.36 -29.95 11.77
N THR A 304 30.68 -29.76 11.73
CA THR A 304 31.32 -28.46 11.54
C THR A 304 32.14 -28.46 10.25
N PHE A 305 31.92 -27.47 9.38
CA PHE A 305 32.69 -27.29 8.14
C PHE A 305 33.85 -26.32 8.38
N SER A 306 35.07 -26.75 8.11
CA SER A 306 36.25 -25.89 8.20
C SER A 306 36.69 -25.39 6.82
N PHE A 307 36.69 -24.07 6.64
CA PHE A 307 37.25 -23.40 5.46
C PHE A 307 38.76 -23.60 5.26
N LYS A 308 39.47 -24.22 6.22
CA LYS A 308 40.90 -24.51 6.12
C LYS A 308 41.22 -25.79 5.34
N ASN A 309 40.38 -26.81 5.44
CA ASN A 309 40.51 -28.07 4.69
C ASN A 309 39.43 -28.23 3.62
N ASN A 310 38.31 -27.51 3.74
CA ASN A 310 37.05 -27.69 3.03
C ASN A 310 36.37 -29.03 3.35
N SER A 311 36.30 -29.39 4.62
CA SER A 311 35.71 -30.66 5.05
C SER A 311 34.78 -30.48 6.24
N TRP A 312 33.73 -31.29 6.28
CA TRP A 312 32.90 -31.48 7.46
C TRP A 312 33.56 -32.44 8.45
N SER A 313 33.26 -32.26 9.74
CA SER A 313 33.77 -33.14 10.81
C SER A 313 33.10 -34.52 10.81
N LYS A 314 31.78 -34.61 10.58
CA LYS A 314 31.04 -35.88 10.50
C LYS A 314 31.40 -36.67 9.23
N LYS A 315 31.68 -37.98 9.39
CA LYS A 315 32.17 -38.87 8.31
C LYS A 315 31.13 -39.83 7.73
N THR A 316 29.94 -39.87 8.30
CA THR A 316 28.80 -40.63 7.81
C THR A 316 27.69 -39.69 7.36
N GLU A 317 27.06 -39.99 6.23
CA GLU A 317 25.86 -39.28 5.80
C GLU A 317 24.71 -39.53 6.78
N ASN A 318 23.81 -38.56 6.92
CA ASN A 318 22.59 -38.72 7.72
C ASN A 318 21.36 -38.79 6.80
N THR A 319 20.79 -39.98 6.67
CA THR A 319 19.64 -40.27 5.80
C THR A 319 18.32 -40.37 6.57
N ASP A 320 18.26 -39.87 7.81
CA ASP A 320 17.05 -39.87 8.64
C ASP A 320 16.01 -38.86 8.12
N GLU A 321 14.72 -39.18 8.26
CA GLU A 321 13.64 -38.21 8.04
C GLU A 321 13.63 -37.10 9.11
N MET A 322 13.09 -35.92 8.75
CA MET A 322 13.17 -34.74 9.62
C MET A 322 12.18 -34.77 10.79
N HIS A 323 12.71 -34.90 12.01
CA HIS A 323 11.94 -34.96 13.27
C HIS A 323 11.45 -33.61 13.82
N TYR A 324 12.05 -32.48 13.39
CA TYR A 324 11.84 -31.15 13.99
C TYR A 324 11.88 -30.05 12.91
N GLN A 325 10.95 -30.07 11.97
CA GLN A 325 10.77 -29.02 10.96
C GLN A 325 10.26 -27.72 11.62
N PHE A 326 10.77 -26.57 11.17
CA PHE A 326 10.35 -25.23 11.60
C PHE A 326 10.28 -25.01 13.14
N PRO A 327 11.34 -25.31 13.90
CA PRO A 327 11.43 -24.87 15.30
C PRO A 327 11.66 -23.35 15.34
N ALA A 328 11.28 -22.70 16.45
CA ALA A 328 11.79 -21.38 16.77
C ALA A 328 13.30 -21.47 17.05
N LEU A 329 14.09 -20.46 16.71
CA LEU A 329 15.54 -20.43 16.89
C LEU A 329 16.02 -19.07 17.40
N ALA A 330 16.86 -19.09 18.44
CA ALA A 330 17.64 -17.94 18.87
C ALA A 330 19.09 -18.37 19.17
N TYR A 331 20.03 -17.45 18.96
CA TYR A 331 21.47 -17.71 19.09
C TYR A 331 22.17 -16.58 19.84
N GLN A 332 23.02 -16.93 20.80
CA GLN A 332 23.88 -16.01 21.52
C GLN A 332 25.15 -16.74 22.01
N ASP A 333 26.32 -16.12 21.89
CA ASP A 333 27.59 -16.57 22.51
C ASP A 333 27.93 -18.06 22.28
N SER A 334 27.80 -18.54 21.04
CA SER A 334 27.97 -19.94 20.61
C SER A 334 27.00 -20.95 21.26
N ILE A 335 25.93 -20.47 21.90
CA ILE A 335 24.78 -21.26 22.35
C ILE A 335 23.58 -21.02 21.43
N VAL A 336 22.95 -22.10 20.98
CA VAL A 336 21.67 -22.07 20.26
C VAL A 336 20.57 -22.54 21.18
N TYR A 337 19.44 -21.83 21.18
CA TYR A 337 18.18 -22.31 21.76
C TYR A 337 17.20 -22.58 20.62
N THR A 338 16.64 -23.79 20.56
CA THR A 338 15.58 -24.12 19.60
C THR A 338 14.34 -24.62 20.32
N PHE A 339 13.16 -24.07 19.99
CA PHE A 339 11.90 -24.43 20.63
C PHE A 339 10.87 -25.01 19.66
N GLY A 340 10.24 -26.12 20.05
CA GLY A 340 9.11 -26.71 19.36
C GLY A 340 9.49 -27.39 18.03
N GLY A 341 8.69 -27.16 17.00
CA GLY A 341 8.82 -27.77 15.69
C GLY A 341 7.82 -28.91 15.45
N TYR A 342 7.91 -29.53 14.26
CA TYR A 342 6.99 -30.56 13.79
C TYR A 342 7.71 -31.73 13.10
N GLY A 343 7.26 -32.96 13.34
CA GLY A 343 7.75 -34.15 12.65
C GLY A 343 6.97 -35.40 13.07
N PHE A 344 6.97 -36.42 12.22
CA PHE A 344 6.31 -37.72 12.48
C PHE A 344 4.87 -37.58 13.02
N TYR A 345 4.06 -36.74 12.37
CA TYR A 345 2.66 -36.48 12.75
C TYR A 345 2.49 -35.86 14.16
N THR A 346 3.57 -35.27 14.72
CA THR A 346 3.59 -34.63 16.05
C THR A 346 4.08 -33.19 16.03
N PHE A 347 3.42 -32.33 16.81
CA PHE A 347 3.91 -30.99 17.17
C PHE A 347 4.69 -31.09 18.49
N LYS A 348 5.68 -30.24 18.70
CA LYS A 348 6.60 -30.32 19.84
C LYS A 348 6.55 -29.09 20.75
N ASN A 349 6.89 -29.28 22.02
CA ASN A 349 7.21 -28.24 23.00
C ASN A 349 8.57 -28.52 23.69
N ASP A 350 9.43 -29.28 23.00
CA ASP A 350 10.83 -29.48 23.37
C ASP A 350 11.58 -28.13 23.26
N LEU A 351 12.32 -27.76 24.29
CA LEU A 351 13.35 -26.73 24.25
C LEU A 351 14.72 -27.43 24.25
N PHE A 352 15.50 -27.22 23.20
CA PHE A 352 16.92 -27.62 23.20
C PHE A 352 17.80 -26.40 23.48
N LYS A 353 18.88 -26.66 24.20
CA LYS A 353 20.02 -25.74 24.36
C LYS A 353 21.26 -26.48 23.86
N ILE A 354 21.90 -25.94 22.83
CA ILE A 354 23.02 -26.56 22.10
C ILE A 354 24.25 -25.70 22.30
N ASN A 355 25.34 -26.28 22.81
CA ASN A 355 26.65 -25.63 22.85
C ASN A 355 27.41 -25.98 21.58
N LEU A 356 27.64 -25.01 20.68
CA LEU A 356 28.30 -25.26 19.39
C LEU A 356 29.79 -25.57 19.53
N ALA A 357 30.42 -25.19 20.64
CA ALA A 357 31.86 -25.41 20.88
C ALA A 357 32.15 -26.80 21.49
N SER A 358 31.29 -27.32 22.36
CA SER A 358 31.43 -28.68 22.92
C SER A 358 30.62 -29.75 22.17
N GLY A 359 29.59 -29.35 21.42
CA GLY A 359 28.62 -30.25 20.80
C GLY A 359 27.58 -30.82 21.76
N GLU A 360 27.48 -30.31 22.99
CA GLU A 360 26.55 -30.79 24.00
C GLU A 360 25.12 -30.29 23.76
N PHE A 361 24.13 -31.16 24.00
CA PHE A 361 22.70 -30.88 23.88
C PHE A 361 21.97 -31.12 25.22
N GLU A 362 21.50 -30.05 25.84
CA GLU A 362 20.49 -30.12 26.89
C GLU A 362 19.09 -30.08 26.25
N GLN A 363 18.11 -30.79 26.83
CA GLN A 363 16.74 -30.86 26.33
C GLN A 363 15.75 -30.80 27.50
N PHE A 364 14.75 -29.94 27.37
CA PHE A 364 13.69 -29.69 28.35
C PHE A 364 12.32 -29.74 27.65
N VAL A 365 11.24 -29.92 28.40
CA VAL A 365 9.87 -29.93 27.86
C VAL A 365 9.06 -28.84 28.56
N LEU A 366 8.68 -27.80 27.82
CA LEU A 366 7.97 -26.64 28.36
C LEU A 366 6.46 -26.88 28.36
N ASN A 367 5.95 -27.49 29.42
CA ASN A 367 4.55 -27.88 29.52
C ASN A 367 3.56 -26.70 29.52
N ASP A 368 4.01 -25.51 29.92
CA ASP A 368 3.22 -24.26 29.93
C ASP A 368 2.98 -23.69 28.51
N ILE A 369 3.75 -24.16 27.52
CA ILE A 369 3.60 -23.81 26.10
C ILE A 369 3.04 -25.00 25.33
N ASN A 370 1.80 -24.87 24.84
CA ASN A 370 1.18 -25.91 24.02
C ASN A 370 2.05 -26.26 22.79
N PRO A 371 2.22 -27.56 22.43
CA PRO A 371 3.08 -28.00 21.32
C PRO A 371 2.76 -27.34 19.98
N ARG A 372 3.80 -26.84 19.30
CA ARG A 372 3.69 -25.98 18.10
C ARG A 372 4.95 -25.96 17.23
N PHE A 373 4.80 -25.50 15.97
CA PHE A 373 5.87 -25.21 15.01
C PHE A 373 5.68 -23.82 14.38
N ALA A 374 6.63 -23.36 13.55
CA ALA A 374 6.62 -22.04 12.89
C ALA A 374 6.38 -20.88 13.88
N SER A 375 6.99 -21.02 15.06
CA SER A 375 7.07 -19.99 16.10
C SER A 375 8.38 -19.23 15.92
N SER A 376 8.45 -18.01 16.45
CA SER A 376 9.65 -17.16 16.35
C SER A 376 10.30 -16.96 17.72
N ALA A 377 11.63 -16.81 17.78
CA ALA A 377 12.34 -16.61 19.04
C ALA A 377 13.46 -15.55 18.98
N ALA A 378 13.73 -14.92 20.13
CA ALA A 378 14.89 -14.04 20.35
C ALA A 378 15.32 -14.07 21.82
N ILE A 379 16.57 -13.74 22.10
CA ILE A 379 17.08 -13.61 23.46
C ILE A 379 17.28 -12.13 23.78
N VAL A 380 16.79 -11.69 24.94
CA VAL A 380 17.01 -10.35 25.47
C VAL A 380 17.56 -10.49 26.89
N GLY A 381 18.86 -10.25 27.05
CA GLY A 381 19.55 -10.42 28.34
C GLY A 381 19.59 -11.87 28.80
N ASN A 382 18.74 -12.24 29.76
CA ASN A 382 18.62 -13.60 30.29
C ASN A 382 17.31 -14.29 29.89
N VAL A 383 16.49 -13.65 29.06
CA VAL A 383 15.13 -14.10 28.74
C VAL A 383 15.04 -14.50 27.28
N LEU A 384 14.61 -15.73 27.02
CA LEU A 384 14.20 -16.20 25.69
C LEU A 384 12.72 -15.85 25.49
N TYR A 385 12.45 -15.00 24.51
CA TYR A 385 11.11 -14.69 24.04
C TYR A 385 10.69 -15.72 22.99
N VAL A 386 9.48 -16.28 23.11
CA VAL A 386 8.89 -17.20 22.13
C VAL A 386 7.53 -16.66 21.70
N LEU A 387 7.38 -16.40 20.41
CA LEU A 387 6.21 -15.81 19.81
C LEU A 387 5.49 -16.81 18.90
N GLY A 388 4.17 -16.90 19.06
CA GLY A 388 3.28 -17.34 18.00
C GLY A 388 3.23 -18.85 17.75
N GLY A 389 3.13 -19.22 16.47
CA GLY A 389 3.19 -20.59 15.97
C GLY A 389 1.85 -21.31 15.79
N LYS A 390 1.92 -22.55 15.29
CA LYS A 390 0.75 -23.40 15.00
C LYS A 390 0.87 -24.78 15.63
N GLY A 391 -0.21 -25.32 16.18
CA GLY A 391 -0.21 -26.65 16.78
C GLY A 391 -1.49 -27.00 17.54
N ASN A 392 -1.41 -27.90 18.52
CA ASN A 392 -2.52 -28.23 19.42
C ASN A 392 -2.04 -28.77 20.78
N LYS A 393 -2.94 -28.75 21.78
CA LYS A 393 -2.63 -29.11 23.18
C LYS A 393 -2.09 -30.54 23.34
N GLN A 394 -2.48 -31.44 22.44
CA GLN A 394 -2.14 -32.86 22.48
C GLN A 394 -0.83 -33.21 21.74
N GLY A 395 -0.27 -32.26 20.98
CA GLY A 395 0.93 -32.49 20.15
C GLY A 395 0.75 -33.51 19.03
N ARG A 396 -0.47 -33.84 18.59
CA ARG A 396 -0.73 -34.85 17.54
C ARG A 396 -1.53 -34.25 16.38
N GLN A 397 -1.10 -34.50 15.15
CA GLN A 397 -1.80 -34.05 13.93
C GLN A 397 -3.22 -34.64 13.79
N ALA A 398 -3.53 -35.74 14.49
CA ALA A 398 -4.87 -36.33 14.54
C ALA A 398 -5.95 -35.41 15.14
N PHE A 399 -5.56 -34.37 15.90
CA PHE A 399 -6.47 -33.33 16.37
C PHE A 399 -6.35 -32.06 15.54
N SER A 400 -7.41 -31.26 15.47
CA SER A 400 -7.40 -29.94 14.83
C SER A 400 -6.25 -29.08 15.36
N SER A 401 -5.51 -28.44 14.45
CA SER A 401 -4.50 -27.45 14.82
C SER A 401 -5.09 -26.04 14.78
N GLN A 402 -4.67 -25.23 15.74
CA GLN A 402 -4.99 -23.82 15.87
C GLN A 402 -3.72 -22.98 15.69
N GLN A 403 -3.89 -21.71 15.32
CA GLN A 403 -2.82 -20.72 15.46
C GLN A 403 -2.70 -20.33 16.96
N TYR A 404 -1.52 -19.90 17.37
CA TYR A 404 -1.27 -19.25 18.64
C TYR A 404 -0.74 -17.85 18.36
N ASN A 405 -1.30 -16.84 19.00
CA ASN A 405 -0.86 -15.44 18.89
C ASN A 405 -0.25 -14.96 20.22
N GLU A 406 0.33 -15.89 20.97
CA GLU A 406 0.80 -15.70 22.35
C GLU A 406 2.28 -15.33 22.35
N LEU A 407 2.68 -14.39 23.21
CA LEU A 407 4.08 -14.12 23.53
C LEU A 407 4.40 -14.71 24.90
N TYR A 408 5.44 -15.54 24.94
CA TYR A 408 5.98 -16.13 26.15
C TYR A 408 7.39 -15.60 26.43
N THR A 409 7.73 -15.53 27.71
CA THR A 409 9.09 -15.33 28.23
C THR A 409 9.54 -16.59 28.96
N ILE A 410 10.80 -16.99 28.77
CA ILE A 410 11.43 -18.12 29.45
C ILE A 410 12.76 -17.62 30.03
N ASP A 411 12.92 -17.69 31.35
CA ASP A 411 14.20 -17.36 31.98
C ASP A 411 15.24 -18.46 31.74
N LEU A 412 16.38 -18.11 31.16
CA LEU A 412 17.39 -19.07 30.70
C LEU A 412 18.20 -19.76 31.81
N LYS A 413 17.97 -19.42 33.09
CA LYS A 413 18.65 -20.05 34.25
C LYS A 413 17.72 -20.97 35.04
N THR A 414 16.44 -20.62 35.13
CA THR A 414 15.44 -21.32 35.93
C THR A 414 14.45 -22.11 35.08
N LEU A 415 14.37 -21.82 33.78
CA LEU A 415 13.34 -22.30 32.84
C LEU A 415 11.91 -21.93 33.24
N GLN A 416 11.73 -20.99 34.19
CA GLN A 416 10.44 -20.43 34.52
C GLN A 416 9.85 -19.78 33.25
N THR A 417 8.64 -20.21 32.90
CA THR A 417 7.95 -19.84 31.67
C THR A 417 6.70 -19.04 32.02
N GLU A 418 6.53 -17.87 31.41
CA GLU A 418 5.40 -16.97 31.63
C GLU A 418 4.81 -16.51 30.29
N LYS A 419 3.49 -16.30 30.24
CA LYS A 419 2.80 -15.74 29.07
C LYS A 419 2.54 -14.25 29.30
N VAL A 420 3.32 -13.41 28.65
CA VAL A 420 3.28 -11.95 28.88
C VAL A 420 2.22 -11.23 28.05
N HIS A 421 1.84 -11.76 26.88
CA HIS A 421 0.83 -11.13 26.04
C HIS A 421 0.10 -12.12 25.10
N VAL A 422 -1.07 -11.71 24.59
CA VAL A 422 -1.81 -12.41 23.53
C VAL A 422 -2.32 -11.37 22.53
N PHE A 423 -1.84 -11.42 21.29
CA PHE A 423 -2.19 -10.44 20.27
C PHE A 423 -3.48 -10.79 19.54
N GLU A 424 -4.39 -9.82 19.42
CA GLU A 424 -5.59 -9.95 18.60
C GLU A 424 -5.28 -9.84 17.09
N ASP A 425 -6.10 -10.49 16.26
CA ASP A 425 -5.99 -10.47 14.79
C ASP A 425 -6.90 -9.39 14.17
N GLN A 426 -6.46 -8.13 14.28
CA GLN A 426 -7.17 -6.96 13.74
C GLN A 426 -7.48 -7.08 12.22
N ASP A 427 -6.64 -7.80 11.47
CA ASP A 427 -6.78 -8.06 10.03
C ASP A 427 -7.66 -9.29 9.68
N GLY A 428 -8.12 -10.08 10.66
CA GLY A 428 -8.67 -11.42 10.42
C GLY A 428 -7.64 -12.40 9.83
N ALA A 429 -6.35 -12.17 10.09
CA ALA A 429 -5.22 -12.85 9.48
C ALA A 429 -5.09 -14.31 9.98
N SER A 430 -5.82 -15.24 9.35
CA SER A 430 -5.87 -16.69 9.67
C SER A 430 -4.55 -17.48 9.63
N SER A 431 -3.39 -16.82 9.52
CA SER A 431 -2.05 -17.41 9.49
C SER A 431 -1.06 -16.58 10.31
N PHE A 432 -0.63 -17.13 11.45
CA PHE A 432 0.43 -16.59 12.30
C PHE A 432 1.66 -17.52 12.21
N VAL A 433 2.21 -17.60 11.00
CA VAL A 433 3.30 -18.49 10.60
C VAL A 433 4.56 -17.64 10.49
N LEU A 434 5.50 -17.83 11.42
CA LEU A 434 6.61 -16.92 11.64
C LEU A 434 7.96 -17.55 11.32
N ALA A 435 8.92 -16.72 10.90
CA ALA A 435 10.31 -17.15 10.72
C ALA A 435 10.89 -17.63 12.07
N PRO A 436 11.84 -18.58 12.10
CA PRO A 436 12.42 -19.12 13.33
C PRO A 436 12.97 -18.04 14.29
N SER A 437 13.55 -16.98 13.73
CA SER A 437 14.21 -15.89 14.43
C SER A 437 13.38 -14.59 14.46
N MET A 438 13.45 -13.88 15.58
CA MET A 438 13.16 -12.44 15.67
C MET A 438 14.47 -11.67 15.83
N TYR A 439 14.54 -10.46 15.28
CA TYR A 439 15.59 -9.50 15.63
C TYR A 439 15.13 -8.65 16.83
N PHE A 440 16.05 -8.29 17.72
CA PHE A 440 15.79 -7.36 18.83
C PHE A 440 16.61 -6.09 18.63
N ASP A 441 15.94 -4.94 18.58
CA ASP A 441 16.61 -3.64 18.61
C ASP A 441 16.60 -3.08 20.04
N SER A 442 17.80 -2.82 20.56
CA SER A 442 17.99 -2.26 21.90
C SER A 442 17.72 -0.75 21.98
N SER A 443 17.66 -0.04 20.85
CA SER A 443 17.47 1.41 20.80
C SER A 443 16.03 1.85 21.04
N ASP A 444 15.06 1.01 20.66
CA ASP A 444 13.62 1.21 20.89
C ASP A 444 12.95 0.05 21.64
N SER A 445 13.75 -0.87 22.19
CA SER A 445 13.33 -2.07 22.92
C SER A 445 12.24 -2.89 22.22
N SER A 446 12.35 -3.06 20.90
CA SER A 446 11.35 -3.77 20.10
C SER A 446 11.87 -5.07 19.48
N LEU A 447 10.98 -6.06 19.40
CA LEU A 447 11.17 -7.28 18.61
C LEU A 447 10.64 -7.07 17.19
N TYR A 448 11.37 -7.62 16.21
CA TYR A 448 11.10 -7.53 14.79
C TYR A 448 10.97 -8.96 14.23
N ALA A 449 9.79 -9.31 13.71
CA ALA A 449 9.42 -10.67 13.33
C ALA A 449 8.75 -10.71 11.95
N ILE A 450 9.08 -11.70 11.12
CA ILE A 450 8.37 -11.94 9.84
C ILE A 450 7.15 -12.82 10.09
N ASN A 451 5.98 -12.40 9.59
CA ASN A 451 4.82 -13.26 9.38
C ASN A 451 4.63 -13.51 7.87
N LEU A 452 4.54 -14.78 7.45
CA LEU A 452 4.32 -15.13 6.03
C LEU A 452 2.91 -14.80 5.50
N HIS A 453 2.01 -14.25 6.31
CA HIS A 453 0.75 -13.71 5.85
C HIS A 453 0.96 -12.75 4.64
N LYS A 454 0.13 -12.92 3.60
CA LYS A 454 0.21 -12.20 2.31
C LYS A 454 1.57 -12.31 1.57
N GLY A 455 2.48 -13.21 1.97
CA GLY A 455 3.77 -13.45 1.31
C GLY A 455 5.00 -13.02 2.13
N GLY A 456 4.82 -12.49 3.33
CA GLY A 456 5.91 -11.97 4.16
C GLY A 456 5.70 -10.51 4.49
N ILE A 457 5.41 -10.23 5.76
CA ILE A 457 5.24 -8.89 6.35
C ILE A 457 6.13 -8.82 7.59
N LEU A 458 6.92 -7.74 7.70
CA LEU A 458 7.67 -7.44 8.91
C LEU A 458 6.72 -6.81 9.95
N MET A 459 6.69 -7.39 11.13
CA MET A 459 5.97 -6.90 12.31
C MET A 459 6.98 -6.34 13.32
N LYS A 460 6.64 -5.22 13.95
CA LYS A 460 7.30 -4.68 15.13
C LYS A 460 6.44 -4.93 16.36
N ILE A 461 7.06 -5.35 17.46
CA ILE A 461 6.44 -5.60 18.76
C ILE A 461 7.25 -4.86 19.82
N SER A 462 6.69 -3.80 20.39
CA SER A 462 7.29 -3.07 21.52
C SER A 462 7.30 -3.93 22.78
N LEU A 463 8.40 -3.97 23.53
CA LEU A 463 8.45 -4.65 24.83
C LEU A 463 8.02 -3.75 26.01
N HIS A 464 7.61 -2.51 25.76
CA HIS A 464 7.13 -1.59 26.81
C HIS A 464 5.63 -1.71 27.08
N ASP A 465 4.84 -1.94 26.03
CA ASP A 465 3.37 -1.94 26.05
C ASP A 465 2.76 -3.12 25.26
N TYR A 466 3.59 -3.94 24.62
CA TYR A 466 3.18 -5.01 23.71
C TYR A 466 2.34 -4.52 22.52
N HIS A 467 2.55 -3.29 22.04
CA HIS A 467 1.96 -2.87 20.78
C HIS A 467 2.59 -3.61 19.57
N LYS A 468 1.75 -4.25 18.75
CA LYS A 468 2.11 -4.97 17.52
C LYS A 468 1.69 -4.16 16.28
N GLN A 469 2.63 -3.84 15.41
CA GLN A 469 2.38 -3.11 14.16
C GLN A 469 2.99 -3.83 12.95
N ASN A 470 2.26 -3.90 11.84
CA ASN A 470 2.81 -4.27 10.53
C ASN A 470 3.59 -3.06 9.97
N ILE A 471 4.87 -3.22 9.63
CA ILE A 471 5.75 -2.10 9.24
C ILE A 471 6.46 -2.27 7.89
N SER A 472 6.33 -3.43 7.22
CA SER A 472 6.66 -3.56 5.79
C SER A 472 5.42 -3.90 4.97
N LYS A 473 5.47 -3.58 3.68
CA LYS A 473 4.52 -4.12 2.70
C LYS A 473 4.72 -5.63 2.49
N PRO A 474 3.67 -6.35 2.04
CA PRO A 474 3.74 -7.77 1.72
C PRO A 474 4.52 -8.07 0.42
N ILE A 475 5.34 -9.12 0.43
CA ILE A 475 6.09 -9.55 -0.75
C ILE A 475 5.15 -10.19 -1.80
N SER A 476 4.74 -9.39 -2.79
CA SER A 476 3.78 -9.84 -3.82
C SER A 476 4.32 -10.91 -4.76
N SER A 477 5.64 -10.95 -4.94
CA SER A 477 6.41 -11.95 -5.72
C SER A 477 6.85 -13.18 -4.91
N ALA A 478 6.45 -13.30 -3.63
CA ALA A 478 6.86 -14.40 -2.78
C ALA A 478 6.55 -15.77 -3.41
N PRO A 479 7.49 -16.74 -3.31
CA PRO A 479 7.22 -18.14 -3.62
C PRO A 479 5.99 -18.66 -2.85
N ARG A 480 5.18 -19.52 -3.50
CA ARG A 480 3.81 -19.86 -3.04
C ARG A 480 3.62 -21.32 -2.65
N ASN A 481 4.67 -21.98 -2.17
CA ASN A 481 4.64 -23.42 -1.86
C ASN A 481 4.54 -23.70 -0.36
N ARG A 482 3.95 -24.86 -0.04
CA ARG A 482 3.62 -25.24 1.36
C ARG A 482 4.79 -25.83 2.14
N ASN A 483 5.85 -26.20 1.44
CA ASN A 483 7.06 -26.84 1.99
C ASN A 483 8.25 -25.91 1.71
N GLN A 484 8.21 -24.73 2.34
CA GLN A 484 9.28 -23.73 2.27
C GLN A 484 9.61 -23.31 3.69
N ASP A 485 10.91 -23.21 3.95
CA ASP A 485 11.55 -22.70 5.15
C ASP A 485 12.03 -21.26 4.89
N PHE A 486 12.18 -20.47 5.95
CA PHE A 486 12.28 -19.02 5.79
C PHE A 486 12.91 -18.31 7.00
N ASP A 487 14.09 -17.74 6.79
CA ASP A 487 14.92 -17.13 7.83
C ASP A 487 14.89 -15.59 7.77
N LEU A 488 14.86 -14.95 8.95
CA LEU A 488 15.12 -13.53 9.10
C LEU A 488 16.55 -13.32 9.63
N PHE A 489 17.35 -12.58 8.86
CA PHE A 489 18.68 -12.13 9.26
C PHE A 489 18.76 -10.59 9.31
N TYR A 490 19.69 -10.07 10.12
CA TYR A 490 20.00 -8.64 10.20
C TYR A 490 21.50 -8.41 10.05
N SER A 491 21.87 -7.39 9.26
CA SER A 491 23.24 -6.87 9.16
C SER A 491 23.33 -5.49 9.81
N GLN A 492 24.12 -5.40 10.87
CA GLN A 492 24.43 -4.12 11.54
C GLN A 492 25.30 -3.20 10.67
N GLN A 493 26.18 -3.78 9.84
CA GLN A 493 27.11 -3.02 8.98
C GLN A 493 26.42 -2.47 7.73
N LEU A 494 25.62 -3.29 7.06
CA LEU A 494 24.87 -2.87 5.87
C LEU A 494 23.56 -2.14 6.22
N LYS A 495 23.15 -2.17 7.50
CA LYS A 495 21.86 -1.68 7.99
C LYS A 495 20.69 -2.22 7.16
N LYS A 496 20.68 -3.55 6.97
CA LYS A 496 19.66 -4.26 6.19
C LYS A 496 19.13 -5.45 6.96
N MET A 497 17.84 -5.69 6.85
CA MET A 497 17.24 -6.99 7.10
C MET A 497 17.25 -7.79 5.81
N PHE A 498 17.39 -9.11 5.94
CA PHE A 498 17.26 -10.06 4.85
C PHE A 498 16.23 -11.12 5.22
N LEU A 499 15.29 -11.38 4.31
CA LEU A 499 14.36 -12.49 4.41
C LEU A 499 14.71 -13.49 3.31
N VAL A 500 15.01 -14.71 3.73
CA VAL A 500 15.27 -15.83 2.81
C VAL A 500 14.03 -16.71 2.71
N PHE A 501 13.75 -17.22 1.52
CA PHE A 501 12.90 -18.38 1.30
C PHE A 501 13.78 -19.52 0.79
N ASN A 502 13.63 -20.72 1.35
CA ASN A 502 14.36 -21.92 0.98
C ASN A 502 13.40 -23.12 0.95
N GLY A 503 13.19 -23.74 -0.20
CA GLY A 503 12.34 -24.93 -0.28
C GLY A 503 12.05 -25.38 -1.70
N ILE A 504 11.07 -26.27 -1.87
CA ILE A 504 10.91 -26.98 -3.15
C ILE A 504 9.89 -26.28 -4.06
N VAL A 505 10.28 -26.04 -5.32
CA VAL A 505 9.47 -25.51 -6.42
C VAL A 505 9.69 -26.41 -7.64
N ASP A 506 8.60 -26.93 -8.22
CA ASP A 506 8.62 -27.79 -9.42
C ASP A 506 9.67 -28.94 -9.37
N ASN A 507 9.75 -29.58 -8.19
CA ASN A 507 10.69 -30.66 -7.83
C ASN A 507 12.19 -30.27 -7.82
N GLN A 508 12.53 -28.98 -7.88
CA GLN A 508 13.86 -28.46 -7.60
C GLN A 508 13.85 -27.67 -6.28
N ALA A 509 14.98 -27.58 -5.58
CA ALA A 509 15.10 -26.66 -4.46
C ALA A 509 15.39 -25.24 -5.00
N GLU A 510 14.67 -24.26 -4.47
CA GLU A 510 14.80 -22.83 -4.74
C GLU A 510 15.24 -22.11 -3.47
N ILE A 511 16.22 -21.21 -3.60
CA ILE A 511 16.47 -20.14 -2.64
C ILE A 511 16.18 -18.79 -3.29
N VAL A 512 15.46 -17.93 -2.57
CA VAL A 512 15.26 -16.51 -2.89
C VAL A 512 15.67 -15.67 -1.69
N ILE A 513 16.48 -14.64 -1.89
CA ILE A 513 16.88 -13.69 -0.84
C ILE A 513 16.31 -12.31 -1.18
N TYR A 514 15.51 -11.79 -0.26
CA TYR A 514 15.02 -10.42 -0.27
C TYR A 514 15.80 -9.57 0.74
N SER A 515 15.92 -8.28 0.47
CA SER A 515 16.53 -7.27 1.34
C SER A 515 15.57 -6.13 1.63
N LEU A 516 15.71 -5.52 2.81
CA LEU A 516 14.98 -4.35 3.27
C LEU A 516 15.94 -3.44 4.05
N ASN A 517 15.99 -2.15 3.75
CA ASN A 517 16.81 -1.19 4.48
C ASN A 517 16.26 -0.98 5.91
N PHE A 518 17.14 -0.70 6.87
CA PHE A 518 16.79 -0.49 8.28
C PHE A 518 17.49 0.78 8.82
N PRO A 519 16.87 1.59 9.71
CA PRO A 519 15.54 1.42 10.29
C PRO A 519 14.40 1.59 9.29
N ILE A 520 13.22 1.12 9.69
CA ILE A 520 11.99 1.13 8.89
C ILE A 520 11.28 2.47 9.06
N ILE A 521 10.64 2.96 8.00
CA ILE A 521 9.93 4.24 7.96
C ILE A 521 8.42 3.97 8.05
N ASN A 522 7.66 4.82 8.74
CA ASN A 522 6.19 4.76 8.69
C ASN A 522 5.71 5.13 7.27
N GLU A 523 4.80 4.36 6.68
CA GLU A 523 4.29 4.62 5.32
C GLU A 523 3.66 6.02 5.21
N GLU A 524 3.06 6.54 6.29
CA GLU A 524 2.53 7.92 6.36
C GLU A 524 3.61 9.00 6.15
N GLU A 525 4.86 8.75 6.54
CA GLU A 525 5.97 9.70 6.35
C GLU A 525 6.46 9.74 4.89
N LEU A 526 6.11 8.74 4.07
CA LEU A 526 6.48 8.67 2.66
C LEU A 526 5.52 9.45 1.76
N LEU A 527 4.27 9.63 2.20
CA LEU A 527 3.19 10.18 1.41
C LEU A 527 3.25 11.71 1.28
N GLN A 528 3.00 12.21 0.07
CA GLN A 528 2.72 13.62 -0.18
C GLN A 528 1.24 13.86 -0.45
N THR A 529 0.57 14.53 0.48
CA THR A 529 -0.76 15.10 0.25
C THR A 529 -0.66 16.30 -0.71
N ASN A 530 -1.56 16.32 -1.70
CA ASN A 530 -1.86 17.53 -2.44
C ASN A 530 -2.81 18.39 -1.61
N GLU A 531 -2.27 19.12 -0.64
CA GLU A 531 -3.01 20.18 0.05
C GLU A 531 -3.32 21.30 -0.95
N GLU A 532 -4.58 21.43 -1.35
CA GLU A 532 -5.02 22.55 -2.18
C GLU A 532 -4.79 23.87 -1.44
N GLU A 533 -4.03 24.79 -2.03
CA GLU A 533 -3.82 26.16 -1.51
C GLU A 533 -5.12 26.98 -1.52
N GLY A 534 -6.01 26.76 -0.55
CA GLY A 534 -7.32 27.42 -0.52
C GLY A 534 -7.94 27.67 0.85
N SER A 535 -7.70 26.82 1.85
CA SER A 535 -8.50 26.83 3.10
C SER A 535 -7.95 27.76 4.20
N GLY A 536 -6.78 27.44 4.77
CA GLY A 536 -6.28 28.04 6.01
C GLY A 536 -6.11 29.57 5.97
N ARG A 537 -5.64 30.13 4.84
CA ARG A 537 -5.50 31.59 4.66
C ARG A 537 -6.84 32.31 4.64
N ILE A 538 -7.88 31.72 4.05
CA ILE A 538 -9.22 32.31 4.01
C ILE A 538 -9.83 32.30 5.41
N TYR A 539 -9.74 31.17 6.14
CA TYR A 539 -10.23 31.11 7.52
C TYR A 539 -9.50 32.07 8.47
N ALA A 540 -8.18 32.28 8.30
CA ALA A 540 -7.44 33.29 9.07
C ALA A 540 -7.93 34.72 8.79
N LEU A 541 -8.16 35.08 7.51
CA LEU A 541 -8.71 36.39 7.14
C LEU A 541 -10.16 36.58 7.62
N MET A 542 -10.99 35.53 7.55
CA MET A 542 -12.36 35.55 8.09
C MET A 542 -12.36 35.70 9.62
N GLY A 543 -11.41 35.08 10.33
CA GLY A 543 -11.23 35.27 11.78
C GLY A 543 -10.91 36.72 12.16
N VAL A 544 -9.99 37.36 11.43
CA VAL A 544 -9.66 38.79 11.62
C VAL A 544 -10.86 39.69 11.29
N GLY A 545 -11.56 39.41 10.19
CA GLY A 545 -12.78 40.14 9.82
C GLY A 545 -13.89 40.02 10.88
N GLY A 546 -14.15 38.80 11.36
CA GLY A 546 -15.10 38.53 12.43
C GLY A 546 -14.73 39.25 13.74
N PHE A 547 -13.45 39.28 14.12
CA PHE A 547 -13.00 40.00 15.31
C PHE A 547 -13.26 41.52 15.20
N ILE A 548 -13.04 42.12 14.03
CA ILE A 548 -13.35 43.54 13.77
C ILE A 548 -14.87 43.80 13.87
N VAL A 549 -15.70 42.92 13.30
CA VAL A 549 -17.17 43.03 13.42
C VAL A 549 -17.62 42.91 14.88
N CYS A 550 -17.06 41.96 15.65
CA CYS A 550 -17.34 41.82 17.08
C CYS A 550 -17.00 43.09 17.87
N LEU A 551 -15.86 43.74 17.61
CA LEU A 551 -15.50 45.02 18.25
C LEU A 551 -16.47 46.15 17.89
N VAL A 552 -16.91 46.22 16.63
CA VAL A 552 -17.90 47.22 16.16
C VAL A 552 -19.26 47.00 16.81
N VAL A 553 -19.72 45.74 16.92
CA VAL A 553 -20.96 45.37 17.63
C VAL A 553 -20.86 45.68 19.13
N LEU A 554 -19.73 45.37 19.78
CA LEU A 554 -19.50 45.72 21.19
C LEU A 554 -19.59 47.24 21.42
N GLY A 555 -18.99 48.03 20.53
CA GLY A 555 -19.08 49.49 20.53
C GLY A 555 -20.53 49.98 20.41
N MET A 556 -21.31 49.43 19.48
CA MET A 556 -22.73 49.77 19.34
C MET A 556 -23.57 49.37 20.57
N VAL A 557 -23.35 48.19 21.15
CA VAL A 557 -24.06 47.73 22.37
C VAL A 557 -23.75 48.63 23.57
N LEU A 558 -22.49 49.07 23.73
CA LEU A 558 -22.09 50.00 24.79
C LEU A 558 -22.71 51.40 24.60
N LEU A 559 -22.80 51.89 23.37
CA LEU A 559 -23.50 53.14 23.03
C LEU A 559 -25.02 53.03 23.25
N TRP A 560 -25.63 51.89 22.95
CA TRP A 560 -27.07 51.66 23.14
C TRP A 560 -27.43 51.52 24.62
N ARG A 561 -26.61 50.81 25.42
CA ARG A 561 -26.72 50.77 26.89
C ARG A 561 -26.55 52.15 27.53
N ARG A 562 -25.74 53.05 26.97
CA ARG A 562 -25.67 54.46 27.40
C ARG A 562 -26.92 55.27 27.06
N ARG A 563 -27.68 54.92 26.00
CA ARG A 563 -28.93 55.61 25.60
C ARG A 563 -30.17 55.15 26.39
N LYS A 564 -30.28 53.87 26.75
CA LYS A 564 -31.48 53.31 27.45
C LYS A 564 -31.56 53.57 28.97
N ARG A 565 -30.78 54.50 29.55
CA ARG A 565 -30.81 54.80 31.00
C ARG A 565 -31.72 55.97 31.39
N LYS A 566 -32.94 56.03 30.84
CA LYS A 566 -34.04 56.93 31.25
C LYS A 566 -35.42 56.32 30.94
N SER A 567 -36.40 56.62 31.81
CA SER A 567 -37.81 56.20 31.80
C SER A 567 -38.12 54.73 32.15
N LYS A 568 -39.26 54.52 32.84
CA LYS A 568 -39.77 53.26 33.41
C LYS A 568 -41.25 53.47 33.80
N GLU A 569 -42.18 52.60 33.41
CA GLU A 569 -43.48 52.36 34.08
C GLU A 569 -44.18 51.08 33.53
N GLU A 570 -45.29 50.65 34.15
CA GLU A 570 -45.71 49.23 34.26
C GLU A 570 -47.22 48.98 33.94
N ILE A 571 -47.56 47.85 33.31
CA ILE A 571 -48.93 47.23 33.27
C ILE A 571 -48.78 45.67 33.22
N MET A 572 -49.78 44.94 33.72
CA MET A 572 -49.93 43.47 33.90
C MET A 572 -51.15 42.94 33.10
N PHE A 573 -51.46 41.67 32.79
CA PHE A 573 -50.91 40.28 32.86
C PHE A 573 -51.92 39.37 32.06
N PRO A 574 -51.83 38.02 31.92
CA PRO A 574 -50.83 37.02 32.36
C PRO A 574 -50.29 36.06 31.26
N ASP A 575 -49.34 35.20 31.66
CA ASP A 575 -48.97 33.83 31.24
C ASP A 575 -49.27 33.29 29.81
N TYR A 576 -48.21 32.93 29.07
CA TYR A 576 -47.72 31.52 29.08
C TYR A 576 -46.20 31.47 28.79
N ASP A 577 -45.58 30.31 29.01
CA ASP A 577 -44.12 30.16 29.16
C ASP A 577 -43.26 30.12 27.88
N SER A 578 -42.01 30.58 28.07
CA SER A 578 -40.75 30.22 27.40
C SER A 578 -40.68 29.92 25.88
N ALA A 579 -39.94 30.77 25.16
CA ALA A 579 -39.11 30.37 24.02
C ALA A 579 -37.76 31.13 24.07
N SER A 580 -36.66 30.47 23.74
CA SER A 580 -35.28 31.00 23.79
C SER A 580 -34.73 31.36 22.40
N ASP A 581 -33.57 32.01 22.35
CA ASP A 581 -32.93 32.53 21.14
C ASP A 581 -32.80 31.52 19.98
N GLU A 582 -33.33 31.87 18.81
CA GLU A 582 -33.02 31.19 17.54
C GLU A 582 -31.69 31.72 16.96
N ASN A 583 -30.71 30.83 16.79
CA ASN A 583 -29.59 30.98 15.83
C ASN A 583 -29.23 29.57 15.34
N GLU A 584 -30.12 28.98 14.53
CA GLU A 584 -29.97 27.58 14.11
C GLU A 584 -28.80 27.34 13.14
N THR A 585 -28.21 26.18 13.36
CA THR A 585 -27.17 25.48 12.61
C THR A 585 -27.53 25.27 11.15
N LEU A 586 -26.60 25.59 10.24
CA LEU A 586 -26.82 25.54 8.80
C LEU A 586 -26.70 24.12 8.19
N ASP A 587 -27.42 23.15 8.75
CA ASP A 587 -27.99 21.99 8.03
C ASP A 587 -28.98 21.13 8.88
N GLU A 588 -29.33 21.56 10.10
CA GLU A 588 -30.37 20.92 10.92
C GLU A 588 -31.73 21.61 10.70
N THR A 589 -32.46 21.25 9.63
CA THR A 589 -33.92 21.51 9.49
C THR A 589 -34.55 20.68 8.36
N LEU A 590 -34.23 19.39 8.33
CA LEU A 590 -35.07 18.39 7.65
C LEU A 590 -34.99 16.99 8.31
N GLU A 591 -34.59 16.94 9.58
CA GLU A 591 -34.71 15.75 10.45
C GLU A 591 -36.17 15.51 10.86
N ASN A 592 -36.99 15.15 9.88
CA ASN A 592 -38.00 14.14 10.16
C ASN A 592 -37.26 12.80 10.23
N GLU A 593 -37.48 12.03 11.29
CA GLU A 593 -36.91 10.69 11.48
C GLU A 593 -36.98 9.90 10.15
N THR A 594 -35.82 9.62 9.55
CA THR A 594 -35.77 8.84 8.32
C THR A 594 -36.09 7.40 8.66
N ILE A 595 -37.36 7.02 8.48
CA ILE A 595 -37.82 5.62 8.52
C ILE A 595 -36.88 4.83 7.61
N LYS A 596 -36.05 4.00 8.23
CA LYS A 596 -35.07 3.16 7.55
C LYS A 596 -35.69 1.80 7.30
N TYR A 597 -36.00 1.52 6.06
CA TYR A 597 -36.72 0.32 5.65
C TYR A 597 -35.83 -0.92 5.61
N PHE A 598 -34.51 -0.78 5.40
CA PHE A 598 -33.61 -1.92 5.21
C PHE A 598 -32.43 -1.94 6.18
N ASP A 599 -32.35 -2.99 7.00
CA ASP A 599 -31.18 -3.23 7.85
C ASP A 599 -30.01 -3.79 7.02
N ARG A 600 -29.10 -2.90 6.61
CA ARG A 600 -27.81 -3.25 6.00
C ARG A 600 -26.71 -3.61 7.01
N SER A 601 -26.97 -3.65 8.32
CA SER A 601 -25.92 -3.81 9.33
C SER A 601 -25.30 -5.22 9.39
N LYS A 602 -26.05 -6.25 8.97
CA LYS A 602 -25.73 -7.68 9.05
C LYS A 602 -26.48 -8.46 7.96
N SER A 603 -26.02 -9.67 7.63
CA SER A 603 -26.63 -10.57 6.63
C SER A 603 -26.99 -9.85 5.32
N ALA A 604 -26.10 -8.97 4.85
CA ALA A 604 -26.39 -7.99 3.81
C ALA A 604 -25.38 -8.07 2.66
N ILE A 605 -25.87 -8.02 1.43
CA ILE A 605 -25.07 -7.93 0.20
C ILE A 605 -25.48 -6.66 -0.54
N SER A 606 -24.60 -5.67 -0.55
CA SER A 606 -24.78 -4.42 -1.30
C SER A 606 -24.00 -4.46 -2.61
N LEU A 607 -24.69 -4.16 -3.72
CA LEU A 607 -24.15 -3.97 -5.06
C LEU A 607 -24.38 -2.54 -5.59
N LEU A 608 -25.24 -1.74 -4.93
CA LEU A 608 -25.51 -0.35 -5.26
C LEU A 608 -24.51 0.58 -4.54
N GLY A 609 -23.95 1.55 -5.26
CA GLY A 609 -22.86 2.42 -4.78
C GLY A 609 -21.50 1.75 -4.72
N GLY A 610 -21.45 0.46 -4.39
CA GLY A 610 -20.24 -0.34 -4.34
C GLY A 610 -20.54 -1.82 -4.11
N PHE A 611 -19.49 -2.63 -4.03
CA PHE A 611 -19.62 -4.03 -3.59
C PHE A 611 -19.26 -4.09 -2.10
N ASN A 612 -20.23 -4.43 -1.25
CA ASN A 612 -20.04 -4.61 0.20
C ASN A 612 -20.82 -5.84 0.68
N VAL A 613 -20.26 -6.62 1.61
CA VAL A 613 -20.91 -7.80 2.17
C VAL A 613 -20.69 -7.87 3.68
N ARG A 614 -21.76 -8.10 4.44
CA ARG A 614 -21.73 -8.27 5.90
C ARG A 614 -22.24 -9.64 6.35
N ASP A 615 -21.56 -10.19 7.34
CA ASP A 615 -21.92 -11.47 7.96
C ASP A 615 -23.15 -11.35 8.88
N ASN A 616 -23.63 -12.48 9.42
CA ASN A 616 -24.80 -12.52 10.32
C ASN A 616 -24.58 -11.89 11.72
N LYS A 617 -23.35 -11.47 12.04
CA LYS A 617 -22.99 -10.71 13.25
C LYS A 617 -22.81 -9.21 12.97
N GLY A 618 -22.75 -8.83 11.69
CA GLY A 618 -22.57 -7.47 11.22
C GLY A 618 -21.13 -7.06 10.89
N ASN A 619 -20.20 -8.02 10.89
CA ASN A 619 -18.83 -7.78 10.47
C ASN A 619 -18.76 -7.53 8.96
N ASP A 620 -17.90 -6.62 8.53
CA ASP A 620 -17.62 -6.42 7.11
C ASP A 620 -16.69 -7.54 6.60
N ILE A 621 -17.20 -8.39 5.71
CA ILE A 621 -16.47 -9.51 5.12
C ILE A 621 -16.16 -9.30 3.64
N THR A 622 -16.32 -8.06 3.14
CA THR A 622 -16.08 -7.69 1.74
C THR A 622 -14.68 -8.10 1.27
N SER A 623 -13.67 -7.97 2.15
CA SER A 623 -12.27 -8.33 1.88
C SER A 623 -12.05 -9.82 1.59
N PHE A 624 -12.91 -10.71 2.09
CA PHE A 624 -12.80 -12.15 1.84
C PHE A 624 -13.24 -12.54 0.41
N PHE A 625 -14.02 -11.68 -0.27
CA PHE A 625 -14.44 -11.87 -1.65
C PHE A 625 -13.35 -11.49 -2.65
N THR A 626 -12.32 -12.33 -2.74
CA THR A 626 -11.28 -12.26 -3.80
C THR A 626 -11.89 -12.05 -5.20
N PRO A 627 -11.19 -11.47 -6.19
CA PRO A 627 -11.80 -11.06 -7.46
C PRO A 627 -12.62 -12.14 -8.22
N LYS A 628 -12.25 -13.42 -8.14
CA LYS A 628 -13.04 -14.53 -8.73
C LYS A 628 -14.23 -14.94 -7.86
N LEU A 629 -14.17 -14.80 -6.53
CA LEU A 629 -15.32 -14.99 -5.62
C LEU A 629 -16.33 -13.85 -5.75
N LYS A 630 -15.87 -12.59 -5.74
CA LYS A 630 -16.69 -11.41 -6.05
C LYS A 630 -17.36 -11.57 -7.41
N GLY A 631 -16.58 -11.93 -8.45
CA GLY A 631 -17.11 -12.21 -9.79
C GLY A 631 -18.20 -13.28 -9.81
N LEU A 632 -17.94 -14.44 -9.19
CA LEU A 632 -18.92 -15.55 -9.14
C LEU A 632 -20.20 -15.19 -8.37
N LEU A 633 -20.09 -14.45 -7.25
CA LEU A 633 -21.27 -13.99 -6.51
C LEU A 633 -22.12 -13.02 -7.34
N ILE A 634 -21.49 -12.02 -7.95
CA ILE A 634 -22.17 -11.03 -8.80
C ILE A 634 -22.85 -11.73 -9.99
N VAL A 635 -22.16 -12.65 -10.67
CA VAL A 635 -22.74 -13.46 -11.76
C VAL A 635 -23.96 -14.24 -11.27
N LEU A 636 -23.87 -14.95 -10.14
CA LEU A 636 -24.98 -15.76 -9.63
C LEU A 636 -26.19 -14.91 -9.22
N ILE A 637 -26.00 -13.79 -8.52
CA ILE A 637 -27.09 -12.87 -8.14
C ILE A 637 -27.74 -12.28 -9.39
N ILE A 638 -26.95 -11.62 -10.24
CA ILE A 638 -27.47 -10.84 -11.37
C ILE A 638 -28.18 -11.76 -12.38
N TYR A 639 -27.64 -12.93 -12.70
CA TYR A 639 -28.31 -13.85 -13.62
C TYR A 639 -29.53 -14.54 -13.00
N THR A 640 -29.53 -14.89 -11.71
CA THR A 640 -30.74 -15.43 -11.06
C THR A 640 -31.87 -14.40 -10.96
N THR A 641 -31.52 -13.12 -10.86
CA THR A 641 -32.50 -12.02 -10.86
C THR A 641 -33.06 -11.74 -12.26
N LYS A 642 -32.26 -11.93 -13.32
CA LYS A 642 -32.70 -11.77 -14.72
C LYS A 642 -33.48 -12.98 -15.26
N ASP A 643 -33.16 -14.19 -14.81
CA ASP A 643 -33.83 -15.43 -15.20
C ASP A 643 -33.93 -16.36 -13.97
N PRO A 644 -35.13 -16.79 -13.54
CA PRO A 644 -35.29 -17.68 -12.39
C PRO A 644 -34.57 -19.04 -12.50
N ARG A 645 -34.11 -19.42 -13.69
CA ARG A 645 -33.25 -20.60 -13.93
C ARG A 645 -31.78 -20.36 -13.59
N GLY A 646 -31.35 -19.09 -13.55
CA GLY A 646 -29.96 -18.68 -13.36
C GLY A 646 -29.13 -18.74 -14.65
N ILE A 647 -27.87 -19.16 -14.53
CA ILE A 647 -26.89 -19.13 -15.62
C ILE A 647 -26.34 -20.52 -15.92
N LEU A 648 -26.24 -20.87 -17.20
CA LEU A 648 -25.63 -22.10 -17.68
C LEU A 648 -24.17 -22.18 -17.21
N VAL A 649 -23.77 -23.34 -16.66
CA VAL A 649 -22.42 -23.59 -16.12
C VAL A 649 -21.31 -23.16 -17.09
N LYS A 650 -21.42 -23.50 -18.38
CA LYS A 650 -20.42 -23.11 -19.38
C LYS A 650 -20.29 -21.58 -19.52
N LYS A 651 -21.39 -20.83 -19.46
CA LYS A 651 -21.33 -19.36 -19.52
C LYS A 651 -20.65 -18.75 -18.27
N ILE A 652 -20.69 -19.42 -17.11
CA ILE A 652 -19.89 -19.00 -15.94
C ILE A 652 -18.40 -19.21 -16.23
N ASP A 653 -18.05 -20.33 -16.86
CA ASP A 653 -16.67 -20.64 -17.25
C ASP A 653 -16.16 -19.62 -18.26
N ASP A 654 -16.92 -19.33 -19.32
CA ASP A 654 -16.61 -18.33 -20.34
C ASP A 654 -16.43 -16.91 -19.73
N ILE A 655 -17.23 -16.55 -18.72
CA ILE A 655 -17.19 -15.23 -18.05
C ILE A 655 -16.02 -15.12 -17.05
N LEU A 656 -15.68 -16.19 -16.33
CA LEU A 656 -14.72 -16.13 -15.21
C LEU A 656 -13.36 -16.75 -15.53
N TRP A 657 -13.25 -17.63 -16.52
CA TRP A 657 -12.01 -18.30 -16.94
C TRP A 657 -11.93 -18.48 -18.48
N PRO A 658 -12.11 -17.40 -19.29
CA PRO A 658 -12.03 -17.47 -20.76
C PRO A 658 -10.65 -17.91 -21.30
N ASP A 659 -9.63 -17.86 -20.44
CA ASP A 659 -8.24 -18.21 -20.71
C ASP A 659 -7.89 -19.67 -20.33
N LYS A 660 -8.89 -20.54 -20.17
CA LYS A 660 -8.72 -21.92 -19.67
C LYS A 660 -9.54 -22.92 -20.49
N ASP A 661 -9.02 -24.14 -20.61
CA ASP A 661 -9.76 -25.28 -21.14
C ASP A 661 -10.91 -25.72 -20.23
N GLU A 662 -11.83 -26.55 -20.74
CA GLU A 662 -13.04 -26.94 -20.00
C GLU A 662 -12.74 -27.72 -18.70
N GLU A 663 -11.61 -28.43 -18.60
CA GLU A 663 -11.24 -29.15 -17.38
C GLU A 663 -10.63 -28.22 -16.32
N ALA A 664 -9.68 -27.36 -16.72
CA ALA A 664 -9.12 -26.34 -15.84
C ALA A 664 -10.19 -25.35 -15.37
N ALA A 665 -11.10 -24.91 -16.25
CA ALA A 665 -12.24 -24.07 -15.89
C ALA A 665 -13.20 -24.80 -14.93
N ARG A 666 -13.57 -26.06 -15.21
CA ARG A 666 -14.35 -26.92 -14.30
C ARG A 666 -13.74 -27.03 -12.91
N ASN A 667 -12.44 -27.28 -12.84
CA ASN A 667 -11.73 -27.43 -11.57
C ASN A 667 -11.66 -26.10 -10.79
N ASN A 668 -11.35 -24.99 -11.47
CA ASN A 668 -11.38 -23.65 -10.89
C ASN A 668 -12.78 -23.25 -10.39
N ARG A 669 -13.83 -23.52 -11.17
CA ARG A 669 -15.23 -23.29 -10.78
C ARG A 669 -15.60 -24.10 -9.55
N ASN A 670 -15.29 -25.40 -9.53
CA ASN A 670 -15.61 -26.28 -8.39
C ASN A 670 -14.92 -25.81 -7.09
N VAL A 671 -13.65 -25.41 -7.16
CA VAL A 671 -12.92 -24.84 -6.01
C VAL A 671 -13.52 -23.49 -5.57
N THR A 672 -13.89 -22.63 -6.53
CA THR A 672 -14.46 -21.31 -6.25
C THR A 672 -15.87 -21.40 -5.66
N LEU A 673 -16.72 -22.30 -6.17
CA LEU A 673 -18.03 -22.64 -5.60
C LEU A 673 -17.91 -23.19 -4.16
N ARG A 674 -16.92 -24.04 -3.89
CA ARG A 674 -16.67 -24.56 -2.53
C ARG A 674 -16.29 -23.43 -1.57
N LYS A 675 -15.40 -22.53 -1.97
CA LYS A 675 -15.03 -21.36 -1.15
C LYS A 675 -16.21 -20.40 -0.95
N LEU A 676 -17.03 -20.19 -1.99
CA LEU A 676 -18.18 -19.31 -1.93
C LEU A 676 -19.25 -19.80 -0.93
N ARG A 677 -19.49 -21.13 -0.86
CA ARG A 677 -20.39 -21.72 0.14
C ARG A 677 -19.95 -21.48 1.59
N VAL A 678 -18.65 -21.53 1.88
CA VAL A 678 -18.11 -21.20 3.21
C VAL A 678 -18.32 -19.73 3.58
N LEU A 679 -18.33 -18.82 2.60
CA LEU A 679 -18.70 -17.41 2.82
C LEU A 679 -20.21 -17.20 2.93
N PHE A 680 -21.02 -18.12 2.42
CA PHE A 680 -22.47 -18.08 2.61
C PHE A 680 -22.83 -18.49 4.03
N GLU A 681 -22.22 -19.56 4.56
CA GLU A 681 -22.35 -20.03 5.95
C GLU A 681 -22.12 -18.91 7.01
N THR A 682 -21.37 -17.85 6.69
CA THR A 682 -21.21 -16.68 7.58
C THR A 682 -22.26 -15.57 7.37
N ILE A 683 -22.82 -15.41 6.16
CA ILE A 683 -23.88 -14.42 5.85
C ILE A 683 -25.24 -14.91 6.35
N GLY A 684 -25.52 -16.20 6.22
CA GLY A 684 -26.79 -16.85 6.54
C GLY A 684 -27.09 -18.00 5.59
N ASP A 685 -28.30 -18.54 5.64
CA ASP A 685 -28.73 -19.63 4.76
C ASP A 685 -28.87 -19.15 3.29
N MET A 686 -27.79 -19.22 2.51
CA MET A 686 -27.81 -19.03 1.05
C MET A 686 -27.47 -20.36 0.36
N MET A 687 -28.27 -20.76 -0.63
CA MET A 687 -28.08 -22.04 -1.32
C MET A 687 -27.73 -21.85 -2.80
N ILE A 688 -26.71 -22.58 -3.28
CA ILE A 688 -26.42 -22.66 -4.72
C ILE A 688 -27.08 -23.92 -5.28
N ILE A 689 -28.17 -23.72 -6.02
CA ILE A 689 -28.93 -24.78 -6.69
C ILE A 689 -28.30 -25.03 -8.06
N ASN A 690 -28.08 -26.30 -8.40
CA ASN A 690 -27.73 -26.75 -9.75
C ASN A 690 -28.93 -27.53 -10.32
N ASP A 691 -29.49 -27.05 -11.42
CA ASP A 691 -30.64 -27.65 -12.10
C ASP A 691 -30.32 -27.80 -13.58
N ASN A 692 -30.23 -29.04 -14.08
CA ASN A 692 -29.96 -29.38 -15.47
C ASN A 692 -28.77 -28.62 -16.13
N GLY A 693 -27.73 -28.30 -15.34
CA GLY A 693 -26.54 -27.59 -15.81
C GLY A 693 -26.63 -26.05 -15.71
N PHE A 694 -27.71 -25.51 -15.14
CA PHE A 694 -27.81 -24.10 -14.75
C PHE A 694 -27.53 -23.96 -13.25
N LEU A 695 -26.75 -22.96 -12.87
CA LEU A 695 -26.51 -22.58 -11.48
C LEU A 695 -27.27 -21.30 -11.15
N ARG A 696 -27.99 -21.33 -10.02
CA ARG A 696 -28.73 -20.19 -9.47
C ARG A 696 -28.54 -20.10 -7.95
N ILE A 697 -28.77 -18.92 -7.40
CA ILE A 697 -28.68 -18.67 -5.96
C ILE A 697 -30.07 -18.51 -5.34
N LYS A 698 -30.34 -19.22 -4.25
CA LYS A 698 -31.48 -18.95 -3.38
C LYS A 698 -30.99 -18.15 -2.18
N LEU A 699 -31.62 -17.00 -1.96
CA LEU A 699 -31.59 -16.23 -0.72
C LEU A 699 -32.80 -16.67 0.13
N GLU A 700 -32.62 -16.93 1.41
CA GLU A 700 -33.75 -17.02 2.36
C GLU A 700 -34.09 -15.61 2.89
N ASP A 701 -35.30 -15.43 3.42
CA ASP A 701 -35.88 -14.12 3.77
C ASP A 701 -35.09 -13.30 4.83
N THR A 702 -34.13 -13.94 5.51
CA THR A 702 -33.24 -13.31 6.49
C THR A 702 -32.06 -12.55 5.88
N ILE A 703 -31.86 -12.64 4.56
CA ILE A 703 -30.65 -12.13 3.88
C ILE A 703 -31.02 -11.01 2.92
N PHE A 704 -30.55 -9.80 3.24
CA PHE A 704 -30.84 -8.61 2.47
C PHE A 704 -29.88 -8.48 1.26
N CYS A 705 -30.43 -8.22 0.06
CA CYS A 705 -29.63 -7.83 -1.10
C CYS A 705 -30.27 -6.65 -1.85
N ASP A 706 -29.55 -5.52 -1.90
CA ASP A 706 -30.10 -4.24 -2.37
C ASP A 706 -30.53 -4.24 -3.83
N TYR A 707 -29.75 -4.86 -4.72
CA TYR A 707 -30.06 -4.96 -6.14
C TYR A 707 -31.33 -5.77 -6.41
N THR A 708 -31.51 -6.90 -5.71
CA THR A 708 -32.70 -7.75 -5.88
C THR A 708 -33.93 -7.05 -5.33
N THR A 709 -33.83 -6.39 -4.17
CA THR A 709 -34.94 -5.65 -3.58
C THR A 709 -35.28 -4.40 -4.39
N ALA A 710 -34.30 -3.67 -4.91
CA ALA A 710 -34.52 -2.51 -5.77
C ALA A 710 -35.25 -2.89 -7.07
N LEU A 711 -34.87 -4.00 -7.71
CA LEU A 711 -35.58 -4.50 -8.89
C LEU A 711 -37.01 -4.96 -8.57
N GLN A 712 -37.25 -5.61 -7.43
CA GLN A 712 -38.61 -5.94 -6.99
C GLN A 712 -39.46 -4.68 -6.72
N CYS A 713 -38.89 -3.62 -6.16
CA CYS A 713 -39.58 -2.34 -5.99
C CYS A 713 -39.85 -1.65 -7.32
N ILE A 714 -38.89 -1.64 -8.26
CA ILE A 714 -39.08 -1.15 -9.63
C ILE A 714 -40.23 -1.89 -10.33
N GLU A 715 -40.30 -3.21 -10.21
CA GLU A 715 -41.39 -4.01 -10.79
C GLU A 715 -42.75 -3.68 -10.17
N LYS A 716 -42.84 -3.71 -8.82
CA LYS A 716 -44.06 -3.37 -8.06
C LYS A 716 -44.59 -1.97 -8.40
N MET A 717 -43.71 -1.01 -8.67
CA MET A 717 -44.06 0.36 -9.05
C MET A 717 -44.37 0.49 -10.56
N GLY A 718 -43.71 -0.29 -11.41
CA GLY A 718 -43.99 -0.37 -12.84
C GLY A 718 -45.42 -0.84 -13.15
N GLN A 719 -45.91 -1.79 -12.36
CA GLN A 719 -47.26 -2.37 -12.46
C GLN A 719 -48.39 -1.41 -11.99
N GLN A 720 -48.08 -0.37 -11.20
CA GLN A 720 -49.07 0.61 -10.70
C GLN A 720 -49.48 1.60 -11.82
N LYS A 721 -50.78 1.94 -11.86
CA LYS A 721 -51.39 2.76 -12.91
C LYS A 721 -51.93 4.13 -12.48
N GLU A 722 -52.38 4.31 -11.24
CA GLU A 722 -53.15 5.51 -10.84
C GLU A 722 -52.68 6.18 -9.53
N ILE A 723 -52.33 5.39 -8.51
CA ILE A 723 -51.84 5.89 -7.22
C ILE A 723 -50.40 5.39 -7.02
N VAL A 724 -49.50 6.30 -6.64
CA VAL A 724 -48.12 5.98 -6.27
C VAL A 724 -48.13 5.47 -4.84
N ASN A 725 -47.70 4.22 -4.60
CA ASN A 725 -47.41 3.76 -3.25
C ASN A 725 -46.16 4.51 -2.74
N THR A 726 -46.35 5.44 -1.80
CA THR A 726 -45.28 6.26 -1.24
C THR A 726 -44.27 5.45 -0.44
N GLU A 727 -44.71 4.42 0.29
CA GLU A 727 -43.81 3.57 1.09
C GLU A 727 -42.86 2.77 0.20
N VAL A 728 -43.36 2.18 -0.90
CA VAL A 728 -42.54 1.45 -1.87
C VAL A 728 -41.63 2.39 -2.68
N LEU A 729 -42.04 3.66 -2.85
CA LEU A 729 -41.18 4.70 -3.41
C LEU A 729 -40.05 5.08 -2.45
N ASP A 730 -40.36 5.34 -1.18
CA ASP A 730 -39.36 5.72 -0.17
C ASP A 730 -38.36 4.58 0.09
N GLN A 731 -38.84 3.33 0.09
CA GLN A 731 -38.01 2.12 0.03
C GLN A 731 -37.07 2.12 -1.19
N LEU A 732 -37.59 2.38 -2.40
CA LEU A 732 -36.78 2.37 -3.62
C LEU A 732 -35.72 3.49 -3.60
N LEU A 733 -36.07 4.67 -3.10
CA LEU A 733 -35.16 5.81 -2.97
C LEU A 733 -34.07 5.55 -1.92
N GLU A 734 -34.40 4.95 -0.77
CA GLU A 734 -33.39 4.49 0.21
C GLU A 734 -32.35 3.57 -0.45
N LEU A 735 -32.77 2.69 -1.37
CA LEU A 735 -31.83 1.79 -2.05
C LEU A 735 -30.99 2.49 -3.12
N GLN A 736 -31.61 3.32 -3.96
CA GLN A 736 -30.95 3.95 -5.11
C GLN A 736 -30.02 5.12 -4.72
N LEU A 737 -30.29 5.81 -3.59
CA LEU A 737 -29.44 6.92 -3.11
C LEU A 737 -28.02 6.47 -2.68
N TYR A 738 -27.78 5.18 -2.49
CA TYR A 738 -26.41 4.65 -2.31
C TYR A 738 -25.56 4.75 -3.59
N GLY A 739 -26.19 4.80 -4.77
CA GLY A 739 -25.50 4.95 -6.06
C GLY A 739 -25.87 3.89 -7.10
N THR A 740 -25.21 3.96 -8.24
CA THR A 740 -25.43 3.05 -9.38
C THR A 740 -24.96 1.63 -9.10
N LEU A 741 -25.28 0.69 -9.99
CA LEU A 741 -24.85 -0.70 -9.87
C LEU A 741 -23.33 -0.82 -10.08
N LEU A 742 -22.60 -1.16 -9.02
CA LEU A 742 -21.17 -1.53 -9.04
C LEU A 742 -20.28 -0.56 -9.84
N PRO A 743 -20.30 0.77 -9.57
CA PRO A 743 -19.58 1.77 -10.37
C PRO A 743 -18.08 1.44 -10.49
N ASN A 744 -17.44 1.09 -9.37
CA ASN A 744 -16.02 0.78 -9.28
C ASN A 744 -15.67 -0.66 -9.72
N THR A 745 -16.44 -1.26 -10.65
CA THR A 745 -16.21 -2.61 -11.17
C THR A 745 -16.39 -2.63 -12.69
N THR A 746 -15.30 -2.43 -13.43
CA THR A 746 -15.26 -2.49 -14.91
C THR A 746 -15.17 -3.94 -15.39
N ARG A 747 -16.20 -4.40 -16.12
CA ARG A 747 -16.30 -5.74 -16.72
C ARG A 747 -17.30 -5.71 -17.87
N ASP A 748 -16.85 -6.03 -19.06
CA ASP A 748 -17.60 -5.90 -20.32
C ASP A 748 -18.96 -6.64 -20.28
N TRP A 749 -19.00 -7.83 -19.64
CA TRP A 749 -20.22 -8.63 -19.50
C TRP A 749 -21.24 -8.08 -18.48
N LEU A 750 -20.83 -7.13 -17.63
CA LEU A 750 -21.63 -6.53 -16.57
C LEU A 750 -22.29 -5.22 -17.01
N ASP A 751 -21.71 -4.52 -17.99
CA ASP A 751 -22.13 -3.16 -18.36
C ASP A 751 -23.56 -3.14 -18.94
N ASP A 752 -23.92 -4.14 -19.78
CA ASP A 752 -25.32 -4.48 -20.17
C ASP A 752 -26.33 -4.42 -19.00
N PHE A 753 -25.91 -4.88 -17.81
CA PHE A 753 -26.77 -4.95 -16.62
C PHE A 753 -26.80 -3.64 -15.84
N LYS A 754 -25.72 -2.85 -15.86
CA LYS A 754 -25.68 -1.50 -15.29
C LYS A 754 -26.56 -0.55 -16.09
N ASP A 755 -26.48 -0.63 -17.41
CA ASP A 755 -27.24 0.19 -18.35
C ASP A 755 -28.73 -0.15 -18.26
N ASN A 756 -29.07 -1.44 -18.28
CA ASN A 756 -30.45 -1.88 -18.06
C ASN A 756 -31.00 -1.46 -16.68
N TYR A 757 -30.24 -1.60 -15.60
CA TYR A 757 -30.66 -1.15 -14.27
C TYR A 757 -30.85 0.37 -14.20
N SER A 758 -29.94 1.13 -14.81
CA SER A 758 -30.01 2.60 -14.83
C SER A 758 -31.13 3.12 -15.72
N GLY A 759 -31.37 2.50 -16.88
CA GLY A 759 -32.50 2.81 -17.75
C GLY A 759 -33.84 2.57 -17.06
N LEU A 760 -34.05 1.38 -16.49
CA LEU A 760 -35.26 1.05 -15.71
C LEU A 760 -35.48 2.03 -14.55
N SER A 761 -34.41 2.44 -13.87
CA SER A 761 -34.45 3.41 -12.78
C SER A 761 -34.83 4.81 -13.29
N ILE A 762 -34.13 5.31 -14.31
CA ILE A 762 -34.37 6.63 -14.92
C ILE A 762 -35.80 6.74 -15.47
N ASP A 763 -36.29 5.72 -16.19
CA ASP A 763 -37.61 5.74 -16.83
C ASP A 763 -38.74 5.69 -15.80
N LEU A 764 -38.62 4.86 -14.76
CA LEU A 764 -39.59 4.83 -13.67
C LEU A 764 -39.63 6.17 -12.91
N LEU A 765 -38.46 6.73 -12.57
CA LEU A 765 -38.37 7.99 -11.85
C LEU A 765 -38.91 9.16 -12.69
N LYS A 766 -38.59 9.22 -13.99
CA LYS A 766 -39.18 10.20 -14.93
C LYS A 766 -40.70 10.04 -15.06
N LYS A 767 -41.21 8.81 -15.16
CA LYS A 767 -42.66 8.51 -15.17
C LYS A 767 -43.34 9.07 -13.90
N LEU A 768 -42.78 8.80 -12.72
CA LEU A 768 -43.32 9.29 -11.44
C LEU A 768 -43.33 10.82 -11.35
N LEU A 769 -42.26 11.48 -11.80
CA LEU A 769 -42.17 12.96 -11.91
C LEU A 769 -43.17 13.58 -12.88
N ILE A 770 -43.73 12.80 -13.81
CA ILE A 770 -44.80 13.24 -14.74
C ILE A 770 -46.19 13.01 -14.13
N THR A 771 -46.39 11.93 -13.36
CA THR A 771 -47.70 11.60 -12.75
C THR A 771 -48.11 12.54 -11.60
N LYS A 772 -47.15 13.21 -10.94
CA LYS A 772 -47.29 14.46 -10.14
C LYS A 772 -48.34 14.60 -9.01
N LYS A 773 -49.21 13.62 -8.72
CA LYS A 773 -50.37 13.84 -7.83
C LYS A 773 -50.16 13.67 -6.32
N ALA A 774 -49.03 13.15 -5.84
CA ALA A 774 -48.85 12.84 -4.41
C ALA A 774 -47.40 12.91 -3.86
N LEU A 775 -46.44 13.50 -4.58
CA LEU A 775 -45.04 13.52 -4.15
C LEU A 775 -44.72 14.69 -3.21
N SER A 776 -44.07 14.40 -2.09
CA SER A 776 -43.55 15.40 -1.14
C SER A 776 -42.33 16.15 -1.67
N LYS A 777 -42.01 17.32 -1.09
CA LYS A 777 -40.77 18.07 -1.42
C LYS A 777 -39.50 17.22 -1.21
N LYS A 778 -39.49 16.36 -0.18
CA LYS A 778 -38.39 15.42 0.09
C LYS A 778 -38.25 14.41 -1.05
N GLN A 779 -39.31 13.66 -1.36
CA GLN A 779 -39.32 12.69 -2.46
C GLN A 779 -38.91 13.33 -3.80
N LEU A 780 -39.35 14.56 -4.10
CA LEU A 780 -38.94 15.27 -5.32
C LEU A 780 -37.44 15.56 -5.36
N LEU A 781 -36.82 15.93 -4.23
CA LEU A 781 -35.37 16.11 -4.13
C LEU A 781 -34.62 14.78 -4.20
N ASP A 782 -35.11 13.74 -3.53
CA ASP A 782 -34.50 12.42 -3.51
C ASP A 782 -34.55 11.74 -4.88
N ILE A 783 -35.67 11.83 -5.60
CA ILE A 783 -35.76 11.41 -7.01
C ILE A 783 -34.75 12.18 -7.88
N ALA A 784 -34.61 13.50 -7.69
CA ALA A 784 -33.67 14.30 -8.46
C ALA A 784 -32.20 13.98 -8.11
N ASN A 785 -31.91 13.66 -6.85
CA ASN A 785 -30.59 13.18 -6.40
C ASN A 785 -30.25 11.85 -7.09
N THR A 786 -31.16 10.87 -7.03
CA THR A 786 -31.01 9.58 -7.70
C THR A 786 -30.84 9.70 -9.21
N LEU A 787 -31.64 10.54 -9.87
CA LEU A 787 -31.48 10.78 -11.32
C LEU A 787 -30.10 11.33 -11.65
N PHE A 788 -29.51 12.20 -10.83
CA PHE A 788 -28.13 12.68 -11.01
C PHE A 788 -27.05 11.63 -10.73
N LEU A 789 -27.33 10.62 -9.89
CA LEU A 789 -26.40 9.50 -9.67
C LEU A 789 -26.32 8.58 -10.90
N HIS A 790 -27.42 8.36 -11.60
CA HIS A 790 -27.45 7.57 -12.85
C HIS A 790 -27.08 8.38 -14.10
N ASP A 791 -27.41 9.67 -14.15
CA ASP A 791 -27.23 10.55 -15.30
C ASP A 791 -26.88 11.98 -14.81
N PRO A 792 -25.58 12.33 -14.73
CA PRO A 792 -25.14 13.65 -14.29
C PRO A 792 -25.65 14.81 -15.17
N LEU A 793 -26.07 14.54 -16.41
CA LEU A 793 -26.54 15.53 -17.39
C LEU A 793 -28.08 15.55 -17.51
N ASN A 794 -28.79 14.96 -16.56
CA ASN A 794 -30.25 14.84 -16.57
C ASN A 794 -30.96 16.19 -16.39
N GLU A 795 -31.44 16.80 -17.47
CA GLU A 795 -32.20 18.05 -17.42
C GLU A 795 -33.48 17.97 -16.54
N THR A 796 -34.07 16.78 -16.42
CA THR A 796 -35.27 16.57 -15.59
C THR A 796 -34.94 16.70 -14.10
N ALA A 797 -33.83 16.09 -13.67
CA ALA A 797 -33.31 16.24 -12.31
C ALA A 797 -32.95 17.69 -11.99
N LEU A 798 -32.29 18.40 -12.92
CA LEU A 798 -31.99 19.82 -12.80
C LEU A 798 -33.27 20.64 -12.60
N THR A 799 -34.29 20.40 -13.43
CA THR A 799 -35.58 21.11 -13.36
C THR A 799 -36.28 20.92 -12.02
N VAL A 800 -36.36 19.68 -11.52
CA VAL A 800 -37.00 19.39 -10.23
C VAL A 800 -36.21 19.97 -9.07
N LYS A 801 -34.89 19.79 -9.04
CA LYS A 801 -34.05 20.25 -7.93
C LYS A 801 -33.99 21.78 -7.83
N CYS A 802 -33.86 22.47 -8.97
CA CYS A 802 -33.91 23.94 -8.99
C CYS A 802 -35.27 24.50 -8.58
N SER A 803 -36.38 23.97 -9.14
CA SER A 803 -37.73 24.45 -8.80
C SER A 803 -38.07 24.21 -7.31
N VAL A 804 -37.79 23.03 -6.75
CA VAL A 804 -38.07 22.75 -5.33
C VAL A 804 -37.27 23.67 -4.39
N PHE A 805 -36.00 23.95 -4.67
CA PHE A 805 -35.23 24.92 -3.87
C PHE A 805 -35.72 26.36 -4.06
N PHE A 806 -36.04 26.78 -5.29
CA PHE A 806 -36.54 28.12 -5.59
C PHE A 806 -37.90 28.39 -4.93
N GLN A 807 -38.86 27.46 -5.05
CA GLN A 807 -40.16 27.45 -4.35
C GLN A 807 -40.06 27.26 -2.83
N SER A 808 -38.85 27.08 -2.30
CA SER A 808 -38.56 27.02 -0.85
C SER A 808 -37.69 28.20 -0.39
N GLY A 809 -37.56 29.25 -1.20
CA GLY A 809 -36.77 30.46 -0.90
C GLY A 809 -35.25 30.28 -0.98
N LYS A 810 -34.74 29.03 -1.11
CA LYS A 810 -33.31 28.70 -1.12
C LYS A 810 -32.68 28.94 -2.51
N THR A 811 -32.88 30.15 -3.06
CA THR A 811 -32.48 30.54 -4.43
C THR A 811 -30.98 30.39 -4.70
N GLY A 812 -30.13 30.69 -3.73
CA GLY A 812 -28.68 30.46 -3.82
C GLY A 812 -28.29 28.99 -3.99
N ILE A 813 -29.05 28.06 -3.37
CA ILE A 813 -28.84 26.62 -3.53
C ILE A 813 -29.28 26.18 -4.93
N ALA A 814 -30.45 26.65 -5.41
CA ALA A 814 -30.90 26.40 -6.77
C ALA A 814 -29.86 26.86 -7.82
N LYS A 815 -29.27 28.04 -7.62
CA LYS A 815 -28.22 28.58 -8.49
C LYS A 815 -26.93 27.73 -8.46
N ASN A 816 -26.48 27.32 -7.28
CA ASN A 816 -25.33 26.42 -7.10
C ASN A 816 -25.53 25.06 -7.81
N VAL A 817 -26.73 24.47 -7.70
CA VAL A 817 -27.09 23.23 -8.43
C VAL A 817 -27.00 23.43 -9.95
N TYR A 818 -27.52 24.54 -10.47
CA TYR A 818 -27.44 24.87 -11.89
C TYR A 818 -25.99 25.11 -12.36
N ASP A 819 -25.16 25.81 -11.59
CA ASP A 819 -23.79 26.10 -11.98
C ASP A 819 -22.90 24.84 -11.95
N LYS A 820 -23.11 23.95 -10.98
CA LYS A 820 -22.49 22.61 -10.97
C LYS A 820 -22.87 21.80 -12.21
N PHE A 821 -24.15 21.81 -12.60
CA PHE A 821 -24.62 21.15 -13.83
C PHE A 821 -23.95 21.73 -15.09
N CYS A 822 -23.88 23.06 -15.22
CA CYS A 822 -23.26 23.70 -16.37
C CYS A 822 -21.75 23.39 -16.48
N ASN A 823 -21.06 23.28 -15.34
CA ASN A 823 -19.66 22.90 -15.28
C ASN A 823 -19.44 21.43 -15.71
N GLU A 824 -20.26 20.49 -15.22
CA GLU A 824 -20.13 19.09 -15.61
C GLU A 824 -20.55 18.87 -17.08
N TYR A 825 -21.63 19.51 -17.55
CA TYR A 825 -22.02 19.51 -18.97
C TYR A 825 -20.86 19.98 -19.87
N LYS A 826 -20.19 21.07 -19.49
CA LYS A 826 -19.01 21.58 -20.21
C LYS A 826 -17.82 20.63 -20.14
N ARG A 827 -17.62 19.92 -19.04
CA ARG A 827 -16.56 18.92 -18.86
C ARG A 827 -16.80 17.68 -19.71
N SER A 828 -18.02 17.16 -19.75
CA SER A 828 -18.36 15.94 -20.49
C SER A 828 -18.51 16.18 -22.00
N LEU A 829 -19.02 17.34 -22.43
CA LEU A 829 -19.41 17.62 -23.82
C LEU A 829 -18.62 18.79 -24.46
N ALA A 830 -17.56 19.27 -23.83
CA ALA A 830 -16.67 20.35 -24.28
C ALA A 830 -17.36 21.68 -24.70
N THR A 831 -18.64 21.87 -24.34
CA THR A 831 -19.51 22.94 -24.83
C THR A 831 -20.28 23.58 -23.68
N ASN A 832 -20.52 24.90 -23.73
CA ASN A 832 -21.28 25.57 -22.67
C ASN A 832 -22.76 25.20 -22.76
N TYR A 833 -23.43 24.98 -21.62
CA TYR A 833 -24.86 24.74 -21.58
C TYR A 833 -25.66 25.99 -22.00
N THR A 834 -26.75 25.79 -22.75
CA THR A 834 -27.41 26.87 -23.52
C THR A 834 -28.69 27.42 -22.91
N LYS A 835 -29.37 26.67 -22.04
CA LYS A 835 -30.64 27.09 -21.40
C LYS A 835 -30.34 27.84 -20.10
N PRO A 836 -30.77 29.11 -19.94
CA PRO A 836 -30.43 29.92 -18.77
C PRO A 836 -31.15 29.47 -17.49
N PHE A 837 -30.57 29.82 -16.33
CA PHE A 837 -31.09 29.49 -15.00
C PHE A 837 -32.57 29.90 -14.76
N SER A 838 -33.02 30.97 -15.41
CA SER A 838 -34.42 31.44 -15.40
C SER A 838 -35.41 30.35 -15.77
N ASP A 839 -35.05 29.44 -16.68
CA ASP A 839 -35.98 28.51 -17.30
C ASP A 839 -36.34 27.35 -16.35
N TYR A 840 -35.55 27.19 -15.28
CA TYR A 840 -35.68 26.19 -14.22
C TYR A 840 -36.25 26.77 -12.90
N CYS A 841 -36.44 28.09 -12.84
CA CYS A 841 -36.97 28.82 -11.67
C CYS A 841 -38.48 29.06 -11.83
N LYS A 842 -39.27 28.02 -11.63
CA LYS A 842 -40.74 27.97 -11.82
C LYS A 842 -41.41 27.28 -10.65
#